data_AF-A0A087D672-F1
#
_entry.id   AF-A0A087D672-F1
#
_cell.length_a   1.000
_cell.length_b   1.000
_cell.length_c   1.000
_cell.angle_alpha   90.00
_cell.angle_beta   90.00
_cell.angle_gamma   90.00
#
_symmetry.space_group_name_H-M   'P 1'
#
loop_
_entity.id
_entity.type
_entity.pdbx_description
1 polymer ?
#
loop_
_entity_poly.entity_id
_entity_poly.type
_entity_poly.pdbx_seq_one_letter_code
_entity_poly.pdbx_strand_id
1 'polypeptide(L)'
;QLPLDEQERDARMAASRAAGARSEELRGRIDAIRAQMQGLDGGNLARLEFELDQSRRTLAAVRDNRAHTAELFDAVGETMPASEQAWDQRRVEAVNFKRVYDQRAAELETERSAADRAHYAALDTLQRLRHDYERQKTQRTRISRQMDETRAMLCRATGLDAGELPYVAELMDVREDEEAWRLAMNVAYGPIAQTILVDKRHEQGFAAKVSTIDPHQMARRTWQFVDTTRDYGAAAASEDAPDARPADRAAAPEDAWLSSKLRYRDESPFAGWLREQTRSERLDARCVAAIDDADRDTRQVQADGQIKSGKRGQHGVKDRQQVIGYVNESYLHDLERQIDQASDTANGTERTLTAAKRQVDALRRGLTLADQLAYTAWDRIDADGAAAAVTELETTIASIKNDPELAKLAALKDSLSEELDRSERDRIQDEQAADAAADAADAARAWLNSHQTGAAGTSAGADGTEAGPAPSDAAAAPLDDEVASALAESYDGKLPGDDPALRAHMIIGAGQAASSGNQFAERVIAGIGKDMASRVDALSERVAVARAGVETRMDSYLHDYAADDDAVTASVEDYRYYLEELESLSRLTAVAATDGEYRRCLDQLLMSLLTIKRAIDTDASDIRSQLDRINAMLEGQQFGPKHGSLSLHADVRRPERAFSAQLSRAIGTLNDWKSEPAAQGAADSRRAFAACAPMIDLLRDQLAQVKDANGVKSYGARDLDPRCRSSFYAIVHHEDGPDERITSTGGRSGGALQELTSFVYGAALIYLLGGGMTSEPSYTTLFLDEALIKADGRYTQRALTVLPRLGFQVIVSAPESKTGEILEVSTKAYVTYKDPDTGLTSLREAVLRPEEGAQAPAGAADAAEDRDRP
;
A
#
# COMPACT_ATOMS: atom_id res chain seq x y z
N GLN A 1 -10.03 99.24 24.01
CA GLN A 1 -9.84 97.79 23.93
C GLN A 1 -9.13 97.45 22.63
N LEU A 2 -9.69 97.75 21.44
CA LEU A 2 -9.00 97.52 20.15
C LEU A 2 -7.49 97.89 20.07
N PRO A 3 -7.04 99.07 20.53
CA PRO A 3 -5.62 99.44 20.45
C PRO A 3 -4.71 98.66 21.41
N LEU A 4 -5.26 98.07 22.47
CA LEU A 4 -4.54 97.23 23.42
C LEU A 4 -4.41 95.80 22.87
N ASP A 5 -5.48 95.29 22.26
CA ASP A 5 -5.50 93.94 21.67
C ASP A 5 -4.55 93.85 20.46
N GLU A 6 -4.43 94.92 19.66
CA GLU A 6 -3.45 95.01 18.57
C GLU A 6 -1.99 95.08 19.07
N GLN A 7 -1.74 95.80 20.17
CA GLN A 7 -0.42 95.85 20.80
C GLN A 7 -0.02 94.49 21.40
N GLU A 8 -0.96 93.76 21.99
CA GLU A 8 -0.73 92.43 22.53
C GLU A 8 -0.40 91.42 21.43
N ARG A 9 -1.12 91.44 20.30
CA ARG A 9 -0.80 90.63 19.11
C ARG A 9 0.62 90.88 18.61
N ASP A 10 1.00 92.13 18.43
CA ASP A 10 2.32 92.50 17.89
C ASP A 10 3.46 92.11 18.87
N ALA A 11 3.22 92.20 20.18
CA ALA A 11 4.15 91.74 21.21
C ALA A 11 4.32 90.22 21.19
N ARG A 12 3.24 89.44 21.04
CA ARG A 12 3.28 87.97 20.95
C ARG A 12 3.96 87.48 19.68
N MET A 13 3.73 88.14 18.54
CA MET A 13 4.47 87.86 17.30
C MET A 13 5.96 88.21 17.39
N ALA A 14 6.35 89.21 18.17
CA ALA A 14 7.76 89.50 18.43
C ALA A 14 8.40 88.43 19.33
N ALA A 15 7.69 87.94 20.35
CA ALA A 15 8.15 86.88 21.24
C ALA A 15 8.33 85.53 20.51
N SER A 16 7.36 85.15 19.66
CA SER A 16 7.46 83.95 18.81
C SER A 16 8.68 83.99 17.87
N ARG A 17 8.94 85.14 17.23
CA ARG A 17 10.15 85.31 16.37
C ARG A 17 11.46 85.18 17.18
N ALA A 18 11.50 85.71 18.39
CA ALA A 18 12.66 85.59 19.27
C ALA A 18 12.90 84.13 19.72
N ALA A 19 11.83 83.40 20.07
CA ALA A 19 11.89 81.97 20.40
C ALA A 19 12.33 81.12 19.19
N GLY A 20 11.87 81.45 17.98
CA GLY A 20 12.31 80.83 16.73
C GLY A 20 13.81 80.99 16.46
N ALA A 21 14.34 82.21 16.59
CA ALA A 21 15.78 82.46 16.43
C ALA A 21 16.63 81.70 17.45
N ARG A 22 16.15 81.60 18.71
CA ARG A 22 16.83 80.84 19.77
C ARG A 22 16.83 79.33 19.49
N SER A 23 15.74 78.79 18.94
CA SER A 23 15.68 77.38 18.54
C SER A 23 16.65 77.06 17.40
N GLU A 24 16.84 77.97 16.43
CA GLU A 24 17.85 77.81 15.37
C GLU A 24 19.27 77.83 15.92
N GLU A 25 19.59 78.73 16.86
CA GLU A 25 20.90 78.76 17.54
C GLU A 25 21.17 77.44 18.30
N LEU A 26 20.18 76.96 19.05
CA LEU A 26 20.29 75.71 19.82
C LEU A 26 20.48 74.50 18.90
N ARG A 27 19.79 74.43 17.75
CA ARG A 27 20.04 73.40 16.72
C ARG A 27 21.47 73.44 16.21
N GLY A 28 21.99 74.63 15.88
CA GLY A 28 23.38 74.79 15.44
C GLY A 28 24.41 74.34 16.48
N ARG A 29 24.17 74.62 17.77
CA ARG A 29 25.04 74.15 18.88
C ARG A 29 24.97 72.64 19.08
N ILE A 30 23.78 72.04 18.99
CA ILE A 30 23.60 70.59 19.08
C ILE A 30 24.34 69.89 17.93
N ASP A 31 24.27 70.44 16.71
CA ASP A 31 24.98 69.88 15.56
C ASP A 31 26.50 69.99 15.70
N ALA A 32 27.02 71.10 16.26
CA ALA A 32 28.45 71.26 16.55
C ALA A 32 28.95 70.25 17.60
N ILE A 33 28.18 70.01 18.67
CA ILE A 33 28.51 68.98 19.68
C ILE A 33 28.44 67.58 19.09
N ARG A 34 27.45 67.31 18.22
CA ARG A 34 27.33 66.03 17.50
C ARG A 34 28.57 65.76 16.63
N ALA A 35 29.10 66.79 15.97
CA ALA A 35 30.35 66.69 15.20
C ALA A 35 31.59 66.45 16.09
N GLN A 36 31.65 67.07 17.28
CA GLN A 36 32.72 66.82 18.26
C GLN A 36 32.68 65.39 18.83
N MET A 37 31.48 64.87 19.14
CA MET A 37 31.29 63.49 19.58
C MET A 37 31.73 62.49 18.50
N GLN A 38 31.38 62.74 17.22
CA GLN A 38 31.84 61.91 16.10
C GLN A 38 33.36 61.95 15.92
N GLY A 39 34.02 63.08 16.21
CA GLY A 39 35.47 63.22 16.16
C GLY A 39 36.23 62.48 17.27
N LEU A 40 35.61 62.29 18.44
CA LEU A 40 36.21 61.58 19.60
C LEU A 40 36.01 60.07 19.54
N ASP A 41 34.86 59.59 19.06
CA ASP A 41 34.57 58.15 18.85
C ASP A 41 35.28 57.61 17.59
N GLY A 42 35.56 58.49 16.60
CA GLY A 42 36.14 58.10 15.32
C GLY A 42 35.15 57.37 14.40
N GLY A 43 33.85 57.34 14.75
CA GLY A 43 32.78 56.67 14.00
C GLY A 43 32.74 55.15 14.18
N ASN A 44 33.43 54.60 15.18
CA ASN A 44 33.57 53.17 15.43
C ASN A 44 32.55 52.62 16.43
N LEU A 45 31.93 53.44 17.30
CA LEU A 45 31.01 52.92 18.34
C LEU A 45 29.78 52.23 17.73
N ALA A 46 29.13 52.89 16.77
CA ALA A 46 27.97 52.31 16.06
C ALA A 46 28.35 51.03 15.28
N ARG A 47 29.58 50.98 14.77
CA ARG A 47 30.13 49.78 14.09
C ARG A 47 30.36 48.64 15.08
N LEU A 48 30.97 48.91 16.23
CA LEU A 48 31.22 47.92 17.28
C LEU A 48 29.91 47.40 17.89
N GLU A 49 28.92 48.27 18.10
CA GLU A 49 27.59 47.87 18.55
C GLU A 49 26.90 46.95 17.53
N PHE A 50 27.04 47.24 16.24
CA PHE A 50 26.58 46.35 15.18
C PHE A 50 27.33 45.01 15.17
N GLU A 51 28.66 45.02 15.30
CA GLU A 51 29.50 43.81 15.37
C GLU A 51 29.17 42.97 16.62
N LEU A 52 28.84 43.60 17.75
CA LEU A 52 28.36 42.94 18.97
C LEU A 52 27.01 42.26 18.74
N ASP A 53 26.05 42.93 18.12
CA ASP A 53 24.76 42.35 17.79
C ASP A 53 24.90 41.16 16.84
N GLN A 54 25.78 41.24 15.84
CA GLN A 54 26.11 40.12 14.95
C GLN A 54 26.78 38.95 15.73
N SER A 55 27.70 39.25 16.64
CA SER A 55 28.37 38.23 17.47
C SER A 55 27.41 37.55 18.44
N ARG A 56 26.46 38.29 19.03
CA ARG A 56 25.39 37.73 19.88
C ARG A 56 24.45 36.81 19.10
N ARG A 57 24.06 37.20 17.88
CA ARG A 57 23.28 36.32 16.98
C ARG A 57 24.06 35.07 16.60
N THR A 58 25.36 35.22 16.35
CA THR A 58 26.24 34.09 16.05
C THR A 58 26.34 33.13 17.25
N LEU A 59 26.54 33.64 18.47
CA LEU A 59 26.55 32.84 19.70
C LEU A 59 25.24 32.07 19.91
N ALA A 60 24.08 32.71 19.68
CA ALA A 60 22.79 32.03 19.76
C ALA A 60 22.70 30.89 18.74
N ALA A 61 23.03 31.15 17.48
CA ALA A 61 23.03 30.12 16.43
C ALA A 61 24.00 28.96 16.72
N VAL A 62 25.19 29.25 17.27
CA VAL A 62 26.17 28.23 17.67
C VAL A 62 25.65 27.38 18.83
N ARG A 63 24.98 27.98 19.81
CA ARG A 63 24.36 27.24 20.94
C ARG A 63 23.24 26.32 20.46
N ASP A 64 22.38 26.81 19.59
CA ASP A 64 21.29 26.02 19.01
C ASP A 64 21.84 24.85 18.18
N ASN A 65 22.85 25.11 17.35
CA ASN A 65 23.50 24.08 16.54
C ASN A 65 24.25 23.04 17.40
N ARG A 66 24.89 23.49 18.49
CA ARG A 66 25.54 22.62 19.47
C ARG A 66 24.53 21.72 20.19
N ALA A 67 23.40 22.27 20.62
CA ALA A 67 22.33 21.51 21.27
C ALA A 67 21.74 20.47 20.31
N HIS A 68 21.39 20.86 19.09
CA HIS A 68 20.89 19.94 18.07
C HIS A 68 21.89 18.82 17.74
N THR A 69 23.17 19.16 17.61
CA THR A 69 24.19 18.15 17.34
C THR A 69 24.39 17.21 18.53
N ALA A 70 24.29 17.71 19.78
CA ALA A 70 24.35 16.87 20.98
C ALA A 70 23.22 15.82 21.00
N GLU A 71 22.00 16.20 20.62
CA GLU A 71 20.87 15.25 20.50
C GLU A 71 21.17 14.14 19.47
N LEU A 72 21.82 14.46 18.35
CA LEU A 72 22.21 13.48 17.34
C LEU A 72 23.30 12.52 17.86
N PHE A 73 24.22 13.01 18.68
CA PHE A 73 25.22 12.18 19.36
C PHE A 73 24.56 11.21 20.35
N ASP A 74 23.66 11.70 21.19
CA ASP A 74 22.90 10.89 22.15
C ASP A 74 22.05 9.81 21.45
N ALA A 75 21.45 10.14 20.30
CA ALA A 75 20.64 9.21 19.52
C ALA A 75 21.44 8.01 18.95
N VAL A 76 22.75 8.19 18.76
CA VAL A 76 23.69 7.12 18.34
C VAL A 76 24.39 6.48 19.56
N GLY A 77 24.24 7.06 20.76
CA GLY A 77 24.89 6.59 21.99
C GLY A 77 26.36 6.97 22.09
N GLU A 78 26.78 8.02 21.37
CA GLU A 78 28.13 8.56 21.39
C GLU A 78 28.18 9.87 22.18
N THR A 79 29.32 10.19 22.78
CA THR A 79 29.52 11.49 23.47
C THR A 79 30.06 12.54 22.50
N MET A 80 29.49 13.74 22.53
CA MET A 80 29.93 14.85 21.68
C MET A 80 31.40 15.27 21.97
N PRO A 81 32.23 15.49 20.93
CA PRO A 81 33.60 15.97 21.11
C PRO A 81 33.69 17.34 21.79
N ALA A 82 34.62 17.48 22.74
CA ALA A 82 34.82 18.71 23.52
C ALA A 82 35.95 19.62 22.99
N SER A 83 36.70 19.19 21.98
CA SER A 83 37.81 19.96 21.39
C SER A 83 37.76 19.93 19.86
N GLU A 84 38.34 20.95 19.24
CA GLU A 84 38.46 21.07 17.77
C GLU A 84 39.14 19.85 17.15
N GLN A 85 40.25 19.39 17.74
CA GLN A 85 40.97 18.22 17.23
C GLN A 85 40.10 16.94 17.26
N ALA A 86 39.35 16.72 18.35
CA ALA A 86 38.47 15.56 18.45
C ALA A 86 37.25 15.67 17.52
N TRP A 87 36.76 16.90 17.30
CA TRP A 87 35.70 17.18 16.33
C TRP A 87 36.14 16.85 14.91
N ASP A 88 37.29 17.33 14.48
CA ASP A 88 37.82 17.06 13.14
C ASP A 88 38.11 15.57 12.91
N GLN A 89 38.64 14.86 13.93
CA GLN A 89 38.79 13.42 13.84
C GLN A 89 37.43 12.73 13.62
N ARG A 90 36.41 13.09 14.41
CA ARG A 90 35.07 12.50 14.28
C ARG A 90 34.40 12.83 12.94
N ARG A 91 34.70 13.99 12.35
CA ARG A 91 34.29 14.36 10.98
C ARG A 91 34.95 13.49 9.92
N VAL A 92 36.24 13.18 10.05
CA VAL A 92 36.93 12.25 9.15
C VAL A 92 36.30 10.86 9.22
N GLU A 93 35.98 10.38 10.42
CA GLU A 93 35.26 9.12 10.63
C GLU A 93 33.86 9.15 9.99
N ALA A 94 33.11 10.25 10.12
CA ALA A 94 31.82 10.43 9.47
C ALA A 94 31.90 10.35 7.93
N VAL A 95 32.92 10.96 7.32
CA VAL A 95 33.13 10.86 5.86
C VAL A 95 33.45 9.43 5.44
N ASN A 96 34.28 8.71 6.20
CA ASN A 96 34.58 7.31 5.91
C ASN A 96 33.35 6.41 6.09
N PHE A 97 32.54 6.66 7.12
CA PHE A 97 31.26 5.97 7.34
C PHE A 97 30.32 6.14 6.14
N LYS A 98 30.18 7.37 5.62
CA LYS A 98 29.32 7.64 4.45
C LYS A 98 29.76 6.87 3.19
N ARG A 99 31.06 6.63 3.01
CA ARG A 99 31.57 5.85 1.85
C ARG A 99 31.15 4.39 1.87
N VAL A 100 31.04 3.79 3.05
CA VAL A 100 30.67 2.39 3.23
C VAL A 100 29.18 2.20 3.57
N TYR A 101 28.45 3.30 3.78
CA TYR A 101 27.04 3.29 4.18
C TYR A 101 26.16 2.51 3.21
N ASP A 102 26.22 2.82 1.90
CA ASP A 102 25.32 2.20 0.92
C ASP A 102 25.50 0.67 0.86
N GLN A 103 26.74 0.21 0.93
CA GLN A 103 27.05 -1.23 1.00
C GLN A 103 26.46 -1.84 2.28
N ARG A 104 26.72 -1.23 3.45
CA ARG A 104 26.24 -1.76 4.73
C ARG A 104 24.71 -1.72 4.83
N ALA A 105 24.08 -0.70 4.26
CA ALA A 105 22.64 -0.56 4.20
C ALA A 105 22.02 -1.67 3.34
N ALA A 106 22.61 -1.99 2.18
CA ALA A 106 22.16 -3.08 1.33
C ALA A 106 22.30 -4.47 1.99
N GLU A 107 23.40 -4.70 2.72
CA GLU A 107 23.62 -5.92 3.51
C GLU A 107 22.54 -6.07 4.60
N LEU A 108 22.35 -5.04 5.44
CA LEU A 108 21.36 -5.07 6.51
C LEU A 108 19.92 -5.17 5.99
N GLU A 109 19.61 -4.56 4.85
CA GLU A 109 18.29 -4.66 4.22
C GLU A 109 18.03 -6.08 3.69
N THR A 110 19.06 -6.75 3.19
CA THR A 110 19.00 -8.16 2.78
C THR A 110 18.78 -9.07 3.98
N GLU A 111 19.53 -8.86 5.07
CA GLU A 111 19.37 -9.58 6.34
C GLU A 111 17.96 -9.38 6.93
N ARG A 112 17.46 -8.13 6.96
CA ARG A 112 16.10 -7.79 7.39
C ARG A 112 15.05 -8.50 6.56
N SER A 113 15.17 -8.43 5.24
CA SER A 113 14.24 -9.08 4.31
C SER A 113 14.23 -10.61 4.46
N ALA A 114 15.40 -11.22 4.73
CA ALA A 114 15.50 -12.64 5.02
C ALA A 114 14.84 -13.01 6.36
N ALA A 115 15.06 -12.20 7.39
CA ALA A 115 14.42 -12.37 8.71
C ALA A 115 12.90 -12.21 8.64
N ASP A 116 12.39 -11.23 7.88
CA ASP A 116 10.95 -11.03 7.63
C ASP A 116 10.34 -12.28 6.98
N ARG A 117 10.93 -12.78 5.88
CA ARG A 117 10.45 -14.00 5.20
C ARG A 117 10.45 -15.22 6.12
N ALA A 118 11.52 -15.40 6.90
CA ALA A 118 11.62 -16.52 7.85
C ALA A 118 10.55 -16.43 8.95
N HIS A 119 10.29 -15.23 9.47
CA HIS A 119 9.27 -14.99 10.49
C HIS A 119 7.85 -15.29 9.98
N TYR A 120 7.49 -14.80 8.79
CA TYR A 120 6.19 -15.09 8.20
C TYR A 120 6.00 -16.58 7.87
N ALA A 121 7.04 -17.26 7.37
CA ALA A 121 6.98 -18.70 7.12
C ALA A 121 6.79 -19.52 8.42
N ALA A 122 7.44 -19.10 9.51
CA ALA A 122 7.26 -19.72 10.82
C ALA A 122 5.85 -19.50 11.39
N LEU A 123 5.31 -18.29 11.25
CA LEU A 123 3.92 -17.97 11.66
C LEU A 123 2.89 -18.76 10.86
N ASP A 124 3.03 -18.85 9.55
CA ASP A 124 2.13 -19.66 8.70
C ASP A 124 2.14 -21.14 9.13
N THR A 125 3.33 -21.69 9.38
CA THR A 125 3.48 -23.07 9.84
C THR A 125 2.80 -23.28 11.20
N LEU A 126 3.00 -22.37 12.15
CA LEU A 126 2.36 -22.43 13.46
C LEU A 126 0.82 -22.37 13.36
N GLN A 127 0.29 -21.44 12.56
CA GLN A 127 -1.15 -21.27 12.38
C GLN A 127 -1.77 -22.50 11.72
N ARG A 128 -1.11 -23.05 10.69
CA ARG A 128 -1.54 -24.27 10.00
C ARG A 128 -1.59 -25.47 10.94
N LEU A 129 -0.55 -25.69 11.74
CA LEU A 129 -0.52 -26.78 12.73
C LEU A 129 -1.61 -26.63 13.80
N ARG A 130 -1.85 -25.42 14.31
CA ARG A 130 -2.94 -25.16 15.27
C ARG A 130 -4.31 -25.44 14.67
N HIS A 131 -4.54 -25.01 13.44
CA HIS A 131 -5.80 -25.26 12.74
C HIS A 131 -5.99 -26.76 12.44
N ASP A 132 -4.91 -27.45 12.05
CA ASP A 132 -4.93 -28.90 11.88
C ASP A 132 -5.25 -29.62 13.18
N TYR A 133 -4.66 -29.20 14.30
CA TYR A 133 -4.93 -29.76 15.63
C TYR A 133 -6.40 -29.63 16.03
N GLU A 134 -6.96 -28.42 15.96
CA GLU A 134 -8.37 -28.21 16.33
C GLU A 134 -9.34 -28.97 15.42
N ARG A 135 -9.07 -29.00 14.11
CA ARG A 135 -9.88 -29.77 13.15
C ARG A 135 -9.83 -31.27 13.46
N GLN A 136 -8.62 -31.83 13.59
CA GLN A 136 -8.43 -33.26 13.79
C GLN A 136 -8.95 -33.73 15.16
N LYS A 137 -8.82 -32.89 16.20
CA LYS A 137 -9.42 -33.12 17.52
C LYS A 137 -10.94 -33.16 17.46
N THR A 138 -11.57 -32.23 16.74
CA THR A 138 -13.03 -32.11 16.63
C THR A 138 -13.63 -33.22 15.76
N GLN A 139 -13.07 -33.43 14.57
CA GLN A 139 -13.63 -34.34 13.57
C GLN A 139 -13.14 -35.79 13.70
N ARG A 140 -12.13 -36.05 14.56
CA ARG A 140 -11.51 -37.37 14.79
C ARG A 140 -11.06 -38.08 13.50
N THR A 141 -10.53 -37.30 12.56
CA THR A 141 -10.07 -37.75 11.24
C THR A 141 -8.71 -37.15 10.90
N ARG A 142 -7.86 -37.90 10.21
CA ARG A 142 -6.52 -37.45 9.76
C ARG A 142 -6.54 -36.81 8.36
N ILE A 143 -7.71 -36.70 7.73
CA ILE A 143 -7.81 -36.08 6.39
C ILE A 143 -7.33 -34.63 6.41
N SER A 144 -6.78 -34.18 5.28
CA SER A 144 -6.31 -32.81 5.13
C SER A 144 -7.48 -31.83 5.04
N ARG A 145 -7.21 -30.55 5.35
CA ARG A 145 -8.19 -29.47 5.19
C ARG A 145 -8.82 -29.44 3.79
N GLN A 146 -7.99 -29.59 2.76
CA GLN A 146 -8.46 -29.60 1.36
C GLN A 146 -9.41 -30.78 1.07
N MET A 147 -9.22 -31.94 1.71
CA MET A 147 -10.14 -33.07 1.59
C MET A 147 -11.48 -32.72 2.25
N ASP A 148 -11.46 -32.16 3.46
CA ASP A 148 -12.68 -31.79 4.19
C ASP A 148 -13.48 -30.68 3.47
N GLU A 149 -12.81 -29.64 2.96
CA GLU A 149 -13.43 -28.58 2.15
C GLU A 149 -14.08 -29.16 0.88
N THR A 150 -13.43 -30.14 0.25
CA THR A 150 -14.00 -30.80 -0.94
C THR A 150 -15.22 -31.62 -0.57
N ARG A 151 -15.18 -32.38 0.52
CA ARG A 151 -16.33 -33.11 1.03
C ARG A 151 -17.48 -32.16 1.34
N ALA A 152 -17.22 -31.02 1.97
CA ALA A 152 -18.24 -30.02 2.26
C ALA A 152 -18.89 -29.43 0.99
N MET A 153 -18.12 -29.18 -0.06
CA MET A 153 -18.67 -28.77 -1.37
C MET A 153 -19.59 -29.84 -1.97
N LEU A 154 -19.18 -31.11 -1.91
CA LEU A 154 -19.98 -32.23 -2.39
C LEU A 154 -21.26 -32.42 -1.56
N CYS A 155 -21.18 -32.29 -0.23
CA CYS A 155 -22.35 -32.33 0.65
C CYS A 155 -23.38 -31.26 0.25
N ARG A 156 -22.93 -30.00 0.07
CA ARG A 156 -23.80 -28.88 -0.34
C ARG A 156 -24.46 -29.12 -1.71
N ALA A 157 -23.72 -29.61 -2.69
CA ALA A 157 -24.27 -29.85 -4.02
C ALA A 157 -25.22 -31.05 -4.08
N THR A 158 -24.91 -32.11 -3.35
CA THR A 158 -25.65 -33.38 -3.42
C THR A 158 -26.85 -33.43 -2.47
N GLY A 159 -26.77 -32.69 -1.36
CA GLY A 159 -27.69 -32.74 -0.23
C GLY A 159 -27.41 -33.90 0.74
N LEU A 160 -26.26 -34.58 0.60
CA LEU A 160 -25.85 -35.68 1.46
C LEU A 160 -25.04 -35.17 2.65
N ASP A 161 -25.11 -35.90 3.76
CA ASP A 161 -24.33 -35.59 4.96
C ASP A 161 -22.88 -36.08 4.85
N ALA A 162 -21.98 -35.49 5.63
CA ALA A 162 -20.56 -35.86 5.63
C ALA A 162 -20.30 -37.34 5.96
N GLY A 163 -21.18 -37.97 6.75
CA GLY A 163 -21.13 -39.39 7.07
C GLY A 163 -21.53 -40.32 5.92
N GLU A 164 -22.26 -39.82 4.93
CA GLU A 164 -22.66 -40.55 3.71
C GLU A 164 -21.62 -40.44 2.59
N LEU A 165 -20.66 -39.52 2.75
CA LEU A 165 -19.54 -39.29 1.84
C LEU A 165 -18.17 -39.50 2.54
N PRO A 166 -17.93 -40.62 3.23
CA PRO A 166 -16.67 -40.85 3.92
C PRO A 166 -15.53 -41.07 2.92
N TYR A 167 -14.34 -40.56 3.25
CA TYR A 167 -13.13 -40.98 2.56
C TYR A 167 -12.73 -42.38 3.03
N VAL A 168 -12.17 -43.18 2.11
CA VAL A 168 -11.59 -44.50 2.44
C VAL A 168 -10.57 -44.41 3.58
N ALA A 169 -9.76 -43.34 3.61
CA ALA A 169 -8.77 -43.08 4.67
C ALA A 169 -9.37 -42.99 6.08
N GLU A 170 -10.66 -42.64 6.20
CA GLU A 170 -11.36 -42.48 7.48
C GLU A 170 -11.93 -43.79 8.02
N LEU A 171 -12.02 -44.81 7.17
CA LEU A 171 -12.68 -46.09 7.46
C LEU A 171 -11.69 -47.22 7.79
N MET A 172 -10.39 -46.94 7.75
CA MET A 172 -9.34 -47.90 8.08
C MET A 172 -8.19 -47.23 8.82
N ASP A 173 -7.52 -48.01 9.66
CA ASP A 173 -6.35 -47.61 10.42
C ASP A 173 -5.40 -48.79 10.60
N VAL A 174 -4.16 -48.49 11.00
CA VAL A 174 -3.20 -49.51 11.41
C VAL A 174 -3.61 -50.04 12.78
N ARG A 175 -3.43 -51.33 13.04
CA ARG A 175 -3.54 -51.85 14.40
C ARG A 175 -2.43 -51.27 15.29
N GLU A 176 -2.72 -51.02 16.57
CA GLU A 176 -1.81 -50.33 17.49
C GLU A 176 -0.49 -51.08 17.71
N ASP A 177 -0.50 -52.41 17.64
CA ASP A 177 0.67 -53.30 17.72
C ASP A 177 1.54 -53.28 16.45
N GLU A 178 1.04 -52.73 15.35
CA GLU A 178 1.66 -52.78 14.02
C GLU A 178 1.98 -51.38 13.46
N GLU A 179 2.02 -50.36 14.32
CA GLU A 179 2.18 -48.94 13.97
C GLU A 179 3.40 -48.65 13.09
N ALA A 180 4.46 -49.47 13.20
CA ALA A 180 5.65 -49.42 12.33
C ALA A 180 5.33 -49.52 10.82
N TRP A 181 4.18 -50.09 10.45
CA TRP A 181 3.73 -50.23 9.06
C TRP A 181 2.88 -49.06 8.55
N ARG A 182 2.61 -48.02 9.34
CA ARG A 182 1.76 -46.88 8.92
C ARG A 182 2.23 -46.20 7.65
N LEU A 183 3.55 -46.04 7.50
CA LEU A 183 4.14 -45.44 6.30
C LEU A 183 3.87 -46.32 5.07
N ALA A 184 4.18 -47.60 5.17
CA ALA A 184 3.88 -48.61 4.16
C ALA A 184 2.40 -48.62 3.73
N MET A 185 1.48 -48.48 4.68
CA MET A 185 0.04 -48.40 4.39
C MET A 185 -0.34 -47.16 3.58
N ASN A 186 0.19 -45.99 3.95
CA ASN A 186 -0.04 -44.75 3.20
C ASN A 186 0.56 -44.79 1.79
N VAL A 187 1.61 -45.58 1.57
CA VAL A 187 2.14 -45.84 0.22
C VAL A 187 1.24 -46.82 -0.53
N ALA A 188 0.96 -47.99 0.04
CA ALA A 188 0.25 -49.09 -0.63
C ALA A 188 -1.21 -48.76 -0.94
N TYR A 189 -1.93 -48.17 0.01
CA TYR A 189 -3.36 -47.84 -0.10
C TYR A 189 -3.62 -46.37 -0.45
N GLY A 190 -2.59 -45.53 -0.56
CA GLY A 190 -2.74 -44.12 -0.94
C GLY A 190 -3.58 -43.87 -2.20
N PRO A 191 -3.50 -44.69 -3.28
CA PRO A 191 -4.36 -44.53 -4.45
C PRO A 191 -5.86 -44.62 -4.17
N ILE A 192 -6.27 -45.39 -3.16
CA ILE A 192 -7.69 -45.51 -2.77
C ILE A 192 -8.06 -44.63 -1.58
N ALA A 193 -7.10 -44.25 -0.73
CA ALA A 193 -7.31 -43.51 0.51
C ALA A 193 -8.10 -42.19 0.34
N GLN A 194 -7.87 -41.48 -0.76
CA GLN A 194 -8.55 -40.20 -1.06
C GLN A 194 -9.86 -40.36 -1.86
N THR A 195 -10.34 -41.59 -2.04
CA THR A 195 -11.61 -41.85 -2.73
C THR A 195 -12.77 -41.67 -1.78
N ILE A 196 -13.79 -40.94 -2.20
CA ILE A 196 -15.05 -40.80 -1.48
C ILE A 196 -15.94 -41.99 -1.82
N LEU A 197 -16.49 -42.67 -0.80
CA LEU A 197 -17.45 -43.74 -1.02
C LEU A 197 -18.86 -43.18 -0.97
N VAL A 198 -19.71 -43.63 -1.89
CA VAL A 198 -21.10 -43.22 -1.99
C VAL A 198 -21.95 -44.48 -2.11
N ASP A 199 -23.05 -44.55 -1.36
CA ASP A 199 -24.00 -45.65 -1.55
C ASP A 199 -24.57 -45.60 -2.97
N LYS A 200 -24.59 -46.75 -3.65
CA LYS A 200 -25.11 -46.91 -5.01
C LYS A 200 -26.55 -46.40 -5.17
N ARG A 201 -27.34 -46.34 -4.09
CA ARG A 201 -28.69 -45.74 -4.08
C ARG A 201 -28.70 -44.28 -4.53
N HIS A 202 -27.59 -43.55 -4.35
CA HIS A 202 -27.48 -42.15 -4.75
C HIS A 202 -26.89 -41.95 -6.15
N GLU A 203 -26.54 -43.02 -6.88
CA GLU A 203 -25.86 -42.94 -8.18
C GLU A 203 -26.63 -42.09 -9.21
N GLN A 204 -27.95 -42.22 -9.24
CA GLN A 204 -28.79 -41.49 -10.20
C GLN A 204 -28.81 -39.99 -9.88
N GLY A 205 -28.26 -39.19 -10.81
CA GLY A 205 -28.24 -37.73 -10.70
C GLY A 205 -27.12 -37.14 -9.84
N PHE A 206 -26.31 -37.97 -9.16
CA PHE A 206 -25.17 -37.50 -8.36
C PHE A 206 -24.19 -36.65 -9.17
N ALA A 207 -23.73 -37.16 -10.31
CA ALA A 207 -22.77 -36.47 -11.16
C ALA A 207 -23.31 -35.12 -11.66
N ALA A 208 -24.60 -35.07 -12.02
CA ALA A 208 -25.26 -33.82 -12.46
C ALA A 208 -25.30 -32.76 -11.34
N LYS A 209 -25.58 -33.18 -10.09
CA LYS A 209 -25.50 -32.28 -8.93
C LYS A 209 -24.07 -31.78 -8.69
N VAL A 210 -23.08 -32.67 -8.78
CA VAL A 210 -21.65 -32.28 -8.62
C VAL A 210 -21.19 -31.31 -9.71
N SER A 211 -21.72 -31.41 -10.94
CA SER A 211 -21.42 -30.47 -12.04
C SER A 211 -21.86 -29.02 -11.78
N THR A 212 -22.65 -28.75 -10.74
CA THR A 212 -22.98 -27.38 -10.32
C THR A 212 -21.86 -26.68 -9.58
N ILE A 213 -20.85 -27.42 -9.12
CA ILE A 213 -19.70 -26.87 -8.40
C ILE A 213 -18.70 -26.34 -9.43
N ASP A 214 -18.21 -25.12 -9.22
CA ASP A 214 -17.19 -24.50 -10.04
C ASP A 214 -15.91 -25.36 -10.06
N PRO A 215 -15.45 -25.83 -11.23
CA PRO A 215 -14.22 -26.63 -11.36
C PRO A 215 -12.96 -25.93 -10.85
N HIS A 216 -12.93 -24.59 -10.80
CA HIS A 216 -11.78 -23.84 -10.29
C HIS A 216 -11.71 -23.82 -8.75
N GLN A 217 -12.81 -24.14 -8.07
CA GLN A 217 -12.89 -24.16 -6.61
C GLN A 217 -12.59 -25.54 -6.02
N MET A 218 -12.65 -26.62 -6.83
CA MET A 218 -12.46 -28.00 -6.36
C MET A 218 -11.21 -28.65 -6.96
N ALA A 219 -10.32 -29.14 -6.10
CA ALA A 219 -9.23 -30.00 -6.54
C ALA A 219 -9.75 -31.34 -7.07
N ARG A 220 -9.07 -31.96 -8.04
CA ARG A 220 -9.49 -33.26 -8.61
C ARG A 220 -9.74 -34.28 -7.49
N ARG A 221 -10.93 -34.88 -7.46
CA ARG A 221 -11.31 -35.97 -6.55
C ARG A 221 -11.97 -37.11 -7.29
N THR A 222 -11.85 -38.28 -6.68
CA THR A 222 -12.46 -39.53 -7.15
C THR A 222 -13.54 -39.92 -6.17
N TRP A 223 -14.72 -40.30 -6.67
CA TRP A 223 -15.77 -40.94 -5.89
C TRP A 223 -16.08 -42.32 -6.48
N GLN A 224 -16.56 -43.24 -5.65
CA GLN A 224 -16.90 -44.60 -6.04
C GLN A 224 -18.27 -44.97 -5.46
N PHE A 225 -19.18 -45.40 -6.33
CA PHE A 225 -20.46 -45.98 -5.90
C PHE A 225 -20.26 -47.42 -5.43
N VAL A 226 -20.80 -47.75 -4.26
CA VAL A 226 -20.69 -49.06 -3.61
C VAL A 226 -22.08 -49.57 -3.25
N ASP A 227 -22.37 -50.82 -3.60
CA ASP A 227 -23.65 -51.46 -3.29
C ASP A 227 -23.61 -52.02 -1.86
N THR A 228 -24.05 -51.22 -0.89
CA THR A 228 -24.03 -51.57 0.54
C THR A 228 -24.96 -52.75 0.90
N THR A 229 -25.83 -53.18 -0.01
CA THR A 229 -26.73 -54.32 0.20
C THR A 229 -26.12 -55.66 -0.20
N ARG A 230 -24.98 -55.64 -0.92
CA ARG A 230 -24.26 -56.84 -1.30
C ARG A 230 -23.53 -57.41 -0.09
N ASP A 231 -23.67 -58.72 0.12
CA ASP A 231 -22.86 -59.42 1.11
C ASP A 231 -21.43 -59.60 0.56
N TYR A 232 -20.56 -58.69 0.94
CA TYR A 232 -19.12 -58.76 0.68
C TYR A 232 -18.41 -59.78 1.58
N GLY A 233 -19.09 -60.33 2.60
CA GLY A 233 -18.55 -61.29 3.58
C GLY A 233 -18.59 -62.75 3.13
N ALA A 234 -19.41 -63.12 2.15
CA ALA A 234 -19.59 -64.52 1.74
C ALA A 234 -18.36 -65.15 1.03
N ALA A 235 -17.47 -64.36 0.44
CA ALA A 235 -16.27 -64.88 -0.22
C ALA A 235 -15.17 -65.37 0.75
N ALA A 236 -15.34 -65.12 2.06
CA ALA A 236 -14.40 -65.57 3.09
C ALA A 236 -14.83 -66.89 3.77
N ALA A 237 -16.03 -67.43 3.51
CA ALA A 237 -16.57 -68.58 4.24
C ALA A 237 -17.22 -69.70 3.40
N SER A 238 -17.15 -69.68 2.07
CA SER A 238 -17.57 -70.83 1.25
C SER A 238 -16.38 -71.72 0.90
N GLU A 239 -16.35 -72.94 1.44
CA GLU A 239 -15.42 -74.02 1.03
C GLU A 239 -15.72 -74.57 -0.38
N ASP A 240 -16.81 -74.15 -1.03
CA ASP A 240 -17.20 -74.62 -2.36
C ASP A 240 -17.34 -73.48 -3.37
N ALA A 241 -16.22 -73.00 -3.91
CA ALA A 241 -16.19 -72.27 -5.18
C ALA A 241 -15.08 -72.86 -6.07
N PRO A 242 -15.41 -73.34 -7.29
CA PRO A 242 -14.43 -73.99 -8.16
C PRO A 242 -13.53 -72.95 -8.84
N ASP A 243 -12.22 -73.16 -8.72
CA ASP A 243 -11.13 -72.62 -9.55
C ASP A 243 -11.03 -71.10 -9.75
N ALA A 244 -10.32 -70.41 -8.83
CA ALA A 244 -9.33 -69.35 -9.15
C ALA A 244 -8.64 -68.79 -7.87
N ARG A 245 -8.05 -69.65 -7.02
CA ARG A 245 -7.05 -69.20 -6.03
C ARG A 245 -5.68 -69.74 -6.48
N PRO A 246 -4.68 -68.90 -6.82
CA PRO A 246 -3.33 -69.40 -7.07
C PRO A 246 -2.80 -70.08 -5.79
N ALA A 247 -2.29 -71.31 -5.96
CA ALA A 247 -1.95 -72.23 -4.87
C ALA A 247 -0.92 -71.69 -3.85
N ASP A 248 -0.14 -70.67 -4.21
CA ASP A 248 0.90 -70.10 -3.34
C ASP A 248 0.38 -69.14 -2.26
N ARG A 249 -0.84 -68.58 -2.41
CA ARG A 249 -1.43 -67.69 -1.38
C ARG A 249 -1.90 -68.42 -0.13
N ALA A 250 -2.20 -69.70 -0.21
CA ALA A 250 -2.67 -70.52 0.92
C ALA A 250 -1.53 -71.01 1.85
N ALA A 251 -0.26 -70.88 1.44
CA ALA A 251 0.89 -71.41 2.16
C ALA A 251 1.58 -70.38 3.10
N ALA A 252 1.31 -69.08 2.94
CA ALA A 252 1.87 -68.03 3.80
C ALA A 252 0.97 -67.78 5.03
N PRO A 253 1.51 -67.59 6.24
CA PRO A 253 0.70 -67.24 7.41
C PRO A 253 -0.06 -65.93 7.17
N GLU A 254 -1.32 -65.86 7.61
CA GLU A 254 -2.21 -64.70 7.38
C GLU A 254 -1.59 -63.36 7.85
N ASP A 255 -0.71 -63.39 8.85
CA ASP A 255 0.00 -62.23 9.40
C ASP A 255 1.11 -61.67 8.48
N ALA A 256 1.38 -62.31 7.34
CA ALA A 256 2.41 -61.89 6.39
C ALA A 256 1.96 -60.79 5.40
N TRP A 257 0.67 -60.44 5.37
CA TRP A 257 0.10 -59.47 4.43
C TRP A 257 -0.16 -58.11 5.09
N LEU A 258 -0.06 -57.03 4.32
CA LEU A 258 -0.32 -55.68 4.82
C LEU A 258 -1.79 -55.51 5.24
N SER A 259 -2.71 -56.20 4.57
CA SER A 259 -4.14 -56.16 4.88
C SER A 259 -4.53 -56.77 6.23
N SER A 260 -3.74 -57.71 6.78
CA SER A 260 -3.99 -58.30 8.12
C SER A 260 -3.54 -57.40 9.27
N LYS A 261 -2.75 -56.37 8.97
CA LYS A 261 -2.29 -55.33 9.91
C LYS A 261 -3.28 -54.16 10.03
N LEU A 262 -4.34 -54.14 9.21
CA LEU A 262 -5.38 -53.11 9.22
C LEU A 262 -6.50 -53.45 10.20
N ARG A 263 -7.05 -52.40 10.83
CA ARG A 263 -8.37 -52.38 11.47
C ARG A 263 -9.31 -51.48 10.67
N TYR A 264 -10.60 -51.81 10.66
CA TYR A 264 -11.64 -51.10 9.90
C TYR A 264 -12.70 -50.53 10.84
N ARG A 265 -13.45 -49.52 10.41
CA ARG A 265 -14.67 -49.07 11.11
C ARG A 265 -15.82 -49.98 10.74
N ASP A 266 -16.06 -50.99 11.56
CA ASP A 266 -17.03 -52.06 11.27
C ASP A 266 -18.47 -51.58 11.31
N GLU A 267 -18.74 -50.43 11.93
CA GLU A 267 -20.05 -49.77 11.91
C GLU A 267 -20.37 -49.13 10.54
N SER A 268 -19.38 -48.98 9.66
CA SER A 268 -19.58 -48.37 8.34
C SER A 268 -20.22 -49.38 7.36
N PRO A 269 -21.25 -48.98 6.59
CA PRO A 269 -21.86 -49.85 5.57
C PRO A 269 -20.88 -50.20 4.44
N PHE A 270 -19.75 -49.50 4.34
CA PHE A 270 -18.71 -49.74 3.33
C PHE A 270 -17.59 -50.69 3.79
N ALA A 271 -17.61 -51.15 5.04
CA ALA A 271 -16.52 -51.95 5.63
C ALA A 271 -16.24 -53.25 4.85
N GLY A 272 -17.29 -53.94 4.40
CA GLY A 272 -17.17 -55.17 3.61
C GLY A 272 -16.45 -54.95 2.27
N TRP A 273 -16.86 -53.93 1.52
CA TRP A 273 -16.20 -53.53 0.28
C TRP A 273 -14.73 -53.14 0.51
N LEU A 274 -14.46 -52.38 1.58
CA LEU A 274 -13.11 -51.94 1.90
C LEU A 274 -12.17 -53.12 2.20
N ARG A 275 -12.64 -54.12 2.97
CA ARG A 275 -11.90 -55.37 3.24
C ARG A 275 -11.61 -56.17 1.96
N GLU A 276 -12.56 -56.23 1.04
CA GLU A 276 -12.35 -56.87 -0.28
C GLU A 276 -11.27 -56.13 -1.08
N GLN A 277 -11.32 -54.80 -1.13
CA GLN A 277 -10.35 -53.99 -1.86
C GLN A 277 -8.94 -54.09 -1.28
N THR A 278 -8.77 -53.97 0.04
CA THR A 278 -7.45 -54.01 0.67
C THR A 278 -6.77 -55.38 0.56
N ARG A 279 -7.54 -56.46 0.39
CA ARG A 279 -7.06 -57.84 0.16
C ARG A 279 -6.85 -58.19 -1.32
N SER A 280 -7.29 -57.32 -2.24
CA SER A 280 -7.14 -57.55 -3.68
C SER A 280 -5.67 -57.63 -4.07
N GLU A 281 -5.33 -58.45 -5.09
CA GLU A 281 -3.95 -58.58 -5.60
C GLU A 281 -3.35 -57.25 -6.07
N ARG A 282 -4.23 -56.31 -6.45
CA ARG A 282 -3.83 -54.96 -6.90
C ARG A 282 -3.31 -54.10 -5.75
N LEU A 283 -3.87 -54.24 -4.55
CA LEU A 283 -3.67 -53.30 -3.44
C LEU A 283 -2.99 -53.91 -2.21
N ASP A 284 -3.15 -55.21 -1.97
CA ASP A 284 -2.44 -55.89 -0.90
C ASP A 284 -0.96 -56.07 -1.26
N ALA A 285 -0.12 -56.24 -0.25
CA ALA A 285 1.29 -56.49 -0.40
C ALA A 285 1.79 -57.35 0.76
N ARG A 286 2.69 -58.29 0.47
CA ARG A 286 3.37 -59.09 1.47
C ARG A 286 4.38 -58.21 2.22
N CYS A 287 4.27 -58.18 3.54
CA CYS A 287 5.20 -57.52 4.44
C CYS A 287 6.52 -58.30 4.47
N VAL A 288 7.61 -57.65 4.05
CA VAL A 288 8.95 -58.25 4.01
C VAL A 288 9.96 -57.35 4.71
N ALA A 289 10.99 -57.94 5.31
CA ALA A 289 12.10 -57.19 5.89
C ALA A 289 13.02 -56.59 4.80
N ALA A 290 13.16 -57.29 3.68
CA ALA A 290 13.91 -56.87 2.49
C ALA A 290 13.14 -57.31 1.23
N ILE A 291 13.15 -56.48 0.19
CA ILE A 291 12.53 -56.80 -1.10
C ILE A 291 13.34 -57.91 -1.79
N ASP A 292 12.67 -58.97 -2.22
CA ASP A 292 13.24 -60.01 -3.06
C ASP A 292 12.98 -59.68 -4.54
N ASP A 293 14.04 -59.35 -5.29
CA ASP A 293 13.96 -59.02 -6.71
C ASP A 293 13.60 -60.20 -7.61
N ALA A 294 13.82 -61.45 -7.17
CA ALA A 294 13.51 -62.65 -7.94
C ALA A 294 12.00 -62.96 -8.00
N ASP A 295 11.25 -62.65 -6.93
CA ASP A 295 9.81 -62.90 -6.83
C ASP A 295 8.98 -61.87 -7.62
N ARG A 296 8.51 -62.26 -8.82
CA ARG A 296 7.74 -61.38 -9.71
C ARG A 296 6.23 -61.54 -9.56
N ASP A 297 5.80 -62.53 -8.79
CA ASP A 297 4.39 -62.92 -8.71
C ASP A 297 3.73 -62.29 -7.49
N THR A 298 4.50 -62.07 -6.42
CA THR A 298 4.00 -61.45 -5.19
C THR A 298 4.36 -59.97 -5.11
N ARG A 299 3.35 -59.12 -4.84
CA ARG A 299 3.58 -57.72 -4.47
C ARG A 299 4.16 -57.66 -3.06
N GLN A 300 5.28 -56.96 -2.87
CA GLN A 300 6.01 -56.88 -1.60
C GLN A 300 6.09 -55.43 -1.10
N VAL A 301 6.15 -55.25 0.22
CA VAL A 301 6.31 -53.95 0.86
C VAL A 301 7.19 -54.05 2.11
N GLN A 302 8.06 -53.06 2.30
CA GLN A 302 8.82 -52.84 3.53
C GLN A 302 8.19 -51.76 4.41
N ALA A 303 8.52 -51.77 5.70
CA ALA A 303 7.97 -50.82 6.68
C ALA A 303 8.25 -49.35 6.34
N ASP A 304 9.38 -49.08 5.67
CA ASP A 304 9.78 -47.74 5.20
C ASP A 304 8.96 -47.23 3.99
N GLY A 305 8.06 -48.07 3.46
CA GLY A 305 7.19 -47.74 2.33
C GLY A 305 7.75 -48.10 0.96
N GLN A 306 8.90 -48.78 0.86
CA GLN A 306 9.33 -49.35 -0.41
C GLN A 306 8.37 -50.45 -0.87
N ILE A 307 7.89 -50.36 -2.12
CA ILE A 307 6.97 -51.35 -2.72
C ILE A 307 7.57 -51.92 -3.99
N LYS A 308 7.42 -53.23 -4.20
CA LYS A 308 7.67 -53.94 -5.47
C LYS A 308 6.40 -54.64 -5.93
N SER A 309 6.04 -54.49 -7.20
CA SER A 309 4.94 -55.22 -7.85
C SER A 309 5.40 -55.68 -9.24
N GLY A 310 5.66 -56.97 -9.38
CA GLY A 310 6.19 -57.56 -10.60
C GLY A 310 7.54 -56.97 -11.00
N LYS A 311 7.59 -56.33 -12.18
CA LYS A 311 8.80 -55.67 -12.70
C LYS A 311 8.95 -54.20 -12.27
N ARG A 312 8.06 -53.68 -11.42
CA ARG A 312 8.03 -52.26 -11.01
C ARG A 312 8.31 -52.14 -9.52
N GLY A 313 9.04 -51.09 -9.14
CA GLY A 313 9.31 -50.72 -7.75
C GLY A 313 9.12 -49.23 -7.51
N GLN A 314 8.86 -48.86 -6.25
CA GLN A 314 8.76 -47.48 -5.78
C GLN A 314 9.44 -47.35 -4.42
N HIS A 315 10.28 -46.34 -4.24
CA HIS A 315 10.92 -46.00 -2.97
C HIS A 315 10.87 -44.48 -2.77
N GLY A 316 10.66 -44.02 -1.53
CA GLY A 316 10.62 -42.61 -1.16
C GLY A 316 9.26 -42.14 -0.66
N VAL A 317 9.29 -41.24 0.32
CA VAL A 317 8.12 -40.76 1.08
C VAL A 317 8.00 -39.24 1.11
N LYS A 318 8.78 -38.55 0.28
CA LYS A 318 8.83 -37.09 0.21
C LYS A 318 7.43 -36.54 -0.12
N ASP A 319 6.99 -35.56 0.67
CA ASP A 319 5.72 -34.82 0.52
C ASP A 319 4.43 -35.65 0.59
N ARG A 320 4.50 -36.90 1.10
CA ARG A 320 3.32 -37.77 1.20
C ARG A 320 2.58 -37.56 2.53
N GLN A 321 1.40 -36.97 2.46
CA GLN A 321 0.52 -36.81 3.62
C GLN A 321 0.03 -38.17 4.13
N GLN A 322 0.22 -38.44 5.42
CA GLN A 322 -0.26 -39.66 6.08
C GLN A 322 -1.72 -39.50 6.51
N VAL A 323 -2.63 -39.56 5.54
CA VAL A 323 -4.07 -39.32 5.75
C VAL A 323 -4.82 -40.54 6.28
N ILE A 324 -4.24 -41.74 6.17
CA ILE A 324 -4.88 -42.99 6.65
C ILE A 324 -4.70 -43.10 8.16
N GLY A 325 -5.83 -43.23 8.87
CA GLY A 325 -5.86 -43.64 10.26
C GLY A 325 -6.75 -42.82 11.17
N TYR A 326 -6.93 -43.31 12.39
CA TYR A 326 -7.76 -42.66 13.40
C TYR A 326 -6.95 -41.66 14.21
N VAL A 327 -7.60 -40.58 14.63
CA VAL A 327 -7.00 -39.62 15.57
C VAL A 327 -7.05 -40.25 16.95
N ASN A 328 -5.88 -40.62 17.49
CA ASN A 328 -5.71 -41.09 18.86
C ASN A 328 -5.00 -40.03 19.70
N GLU A 329 -4.99 -40.21 21.02
CA GLU A 329 -4.36 -39.25 21.95
C GLU A 329 -2.87 -39.08 21.69
N SER A 330 -2.16 -40.16 21.31
CA SER A 330 -0.73 -40.08 20.98
C SER A 330 -0.45 -39.21 19.76
N TYR A 331 -1.29 -39.29 18.72
CA TYR A 331 -1.17 -38.45 17.52
C TYR A 331 -1.46 -36.97 17.83
N LEU A 332 -2.46 -36.69 18.66
CA LEU A 332 -2.74 -35.32 19.10
C LEU A 332 -1.59 -34.74 19.93
N HIS A 333 -0.99 -35.53 20.82
CA HIS A 333 0.18 -35.12 21.61
C HIS A 333 1.41 -34.86 20.71
N ASP A 334 1.62 -35.69 19.68
CA ASP A 334 2.70 -35.47 18.70
C ASP A 334 2.51 -34.16 17.91
N LEU A 335 1.26 -33.80 17.61
CA LEU A 335 0.92 -32.55 16.93
C LEU A 335 1.05 -31.33 17.85
N GLU A 336 0.68 -31.46 19.13
CA GLU A 336 0.89 -30.43 20.14
C GLU A 336 2.38 -30.12 20.33
N ARG A 337 3.23 -31.16 20.39
CA ARG A 337 4.69 -30.98 20.41
C ARG A 337 5.22 -30.27 19.16
N GLN A 338 4.65 -30.52 17.98
CA GLN A 338 5.02 -29.79 16.75
C GLN A 338 4.57 -28.32 16.81
N ILE A 339 3.41 -28.03 17.40
CA ILE A 339 2.93 -26.66 17.65
C ILE A 339 3.89 -25.93 18.58
N ASP A 340 4.34 -26.57 19.66
CA ASP A 340 5.30 -25.97 20.60
C ASP A 340 6.63 -25.63 19.89
N GLN A 341 7.17 -26.57 19.11
CA GLN A 341 8.38 -26.35 18.31
C GLN A 341 8.22 -25.22 17.28
N ALA A 342 7.08 -25.16 16.60
CA ALA A 342 6.77 -24.10 15.65
C ALA A 342 6.62 -22.74 16.36
N SER A 343 6.05 -22.73 17.57
CA SER A 343 5.89 -21.54 18.40
C SER A 343 7.25 -21.00 18.85
N ASP A 344 8.15 -21.87 19.30
CA ASP A 344 9.53 -21.49 19.66
C ASP A 344 10.30 -20.94 18.45
N THR A 345 10.09 -21.54 17.27
CA THR A 345 10.69 -21.05 16.02
C THR A 345 10.16 -19.67 15.62
N ALA A 346 8.84 -19.43 15.74
CA ALA A 346 8.23 -18.14 15.49
C ALA A 346 8.76 -17.05 16.44
N ASN A 347 8.87 -17.37 17.73
CA ASN A 347 9.45 -16.47 18.74
C ASN A 347 10.94 -16.19 18.47
N GLY A 348 11.70 -17.20 18.05
CA GLY A 348 13.11 -17.04 17.69
C GLY A 348 13.31 -16.12 16.48
N THR A 349 12.52 -16.32 15.42
CA THR A 349 12.57 -15.50 14.21
C THR A 349 12.11 -14.05 14.44
N GLU A 350 11.12 -13.83 15.33
CA GLU A 350 10.68 -12.49 15.73
C GLU A 350 11.81 -11.69 16.41
N ARG A 351 12.57 -12.34 17.29
CA ARG A 351 13.74 -11.73 17.94
C ARG A 351 14.81 -11.33 16.93
N THR A 352 15.10 -12.21 15.97
CA THR A 352 16.04 -11.93 14.88
C THR A 352 15.58 -10.76 14.01
N LEU A 353 14.29 -10.72 13.65
CA LEU A 353 13.72 -9.62 12.89
C LEU A 353 13.80 -8.29 13.65
N THR A 354 13.49 -8.30 14.95
CA THR A 354 13.57 -7.12 15.80
C THR A 354 15.02 -6.61 15.90
N ALA A 355 15.99 -7.52 16.02
CA ALA A 355 17.41 -7.17 16.03
C ALA A 355 17.85 -6.55 14.69
N ALA A 356 17.45 -7.13 13.56
CA ALA A 356 17.76 -6.59 12.23
C ALA A 356 17.17 -5.18 12.01
N LYS A 357 15.91 -4.96 12.43
CA LYS A 357 15.27 -3.62 12.39
C LYS A 357 16.06 -2.60 13.22
N ARG A 358 16.46 -2.96 14.44
CA ARG A 358 17.29 -2.10 15.32
C ARG A 358 18.63 -1.74 14.67
N GLN A 359 19.27 -2.67 13.96
CA GLN A 359 20.54 -2.40 13.26
C GLN A 359 20.35 -1.44 12.09
N VAL A 360 19.28 -1.59 11.29
CA VAL A 360 18.96 -0.64 10.21
C VAL A 360 18.69 0.76 10.77
N ASP A 361 17.92 0.87 11.85
CA ASP A 361 17.63 2.15 12.48
C ASP A 361 18.89 2.79 13.08
N ALA A 362 19.77 2.00 13.70
CA ALA A 362 21.06 2.49 14.20
C ALA A 362 21.95 3.01 13.06
N LEU A 363 22.03 2.29 11.93
CA LEU A 363 22.78 2.72 10.75
C LEU A 363 22.24 4.04 10.19
N ARG A 364 20.91 4.21 10.14
CA ARG A 364 20.25 5.45 9.70
C ARG A 364 20.56 6.63 10.62
N ARG A 365 20.47 6.44 11.95
CA ARG A 365 20.86 7.48 12.92
C ARG A 365 22.34 7.88 12.76
N GLY A 366 23.21 6.89 12.51
CA GLY A 366 24.62 7.14 12.20
C GLY A 366 24.82 7.98 10.93
N LEU A 367 24.01 7.77 9.88
CA LEU A 367 24.05 8.59 8.67
C LEU A 367 23.63 10.03 8.93
N THR A 368 22.52 10.23 9.67
CA THR A 368 22.06 11.58 10.04
C THR A 368 23.13 12.36 10.80
N LEU A 369 23.77 11.71 11.78
CA LEU A 369 24.90 12.31 12.51
C LEU A 369 26.08 12.60 11.57
N ALA A 370 26.41 11.68 10.67
CA ALA A 370 27.50 11.86 9.72
C ALA A 370 27.25 12.99 8.71
N ASP A 371 26.01 13.18 8.25
CA ASP A 371 25.60 14.28 7.38
C ASP A 371 25.73 15.63 8.07
N GLN A 372 25.31 15.71 9.34
CA GLN A 372 25.48 16.92 10.15
C GLN A 372 26.97 17.25 10.34
N LEU A 373 27.81 16.26 10.64
CA LEU A 373 29.25 16.45 10.86
C LEU A 373 30.01 16.85 9.58
N ALA A 374 29.63 16.32 8.42
CA ALA A 374 30.41 16.50 7.18
C ALA A 374 30.62 17.99 6.83
N TYR A 375 29.59 18.82 7.05
CA TYR A 375 29.61 20.24 6.67
C TYR A 375 29.67 21.22 7.84
N THR A 376 29.72 20.72 9.08
CA THR A 376 29.77 21.59 10.27
C THR A 376 31.22 21.78 10.73
N ALA A 377 31.74 22.99 10.53
CA ALA A 377 33.04 23.40 11.05
C ALA A 377 32.97 23.69 12.57
N TRP A 378 34.12 23.65 13.24
CA TRP A 378 34.20 23.78 14.71
C TRP A 378 33.66 25.13 15.22
N ASP A 379 33.91 26.21 14.48
CA ASP A 379 33.39 27.57 14.73
C ASP A 379 31.86 27.61 14.87
N ARG A 380 31.14 26.69 14.23
CA ARG A 380 29.68 26.57 14.29
C ARG A 380 29.16 25.82 15.52
N ILE A 381 30.05 25.29 16.35
CA ILE A 381 29.77 24.45 17.52
C ILE A 381 30.49 24.95 18.78
N ASP A 382 31.53 25.76 18.62
CA ASP A 382 32.33 26.38 19.69
C ASP A 382 31.59 27.54 20.38
N ALA A 383 30.68 27.18 21.29
CA ALA A 383 29.93 28.15 22.08
C ALA A 383 30.83 28.97 23.01
N ASP A 384 31.96 28.41 23.45
CA ASP A 384 32.89 29.06 24.36
C ASP A 384 33.68 30.15 23.63
N GLY A 385 34.21 29.83 22.43
CA GLY A 385 34.87 30.82 21.55
C GLY A 385 33.95 31.96 21.13
N ALA A 386 32.70 31.65 20.76
CA ALA A 386 31.71 32.68 20.41
C ALA A 386 31.33 33.57 21.61
N ALA A 387 31.26 33.00 22.83
CA ALA A 387 30.99 33.78 24.04
C ALA A 387 32.16 34.69 24.44
N ALA A 388 33.40 34.22 24.22
CA ALA A 388 34.59 35.03 24.45
C ALA A 388 34.62 36.27 23.53
N ALA A 389 34.30 36.12 22.23
CA ALA A 389 34.24 37.22 21.28
C ALA A 389 33.19 38.29 21.66
N VAL A 390 32.00 37.85 22.13
CA VAL A 390 30.98 38.77 22.65
C VAL A 390 31.50 39.55 23.86
N THR A 391 32.15 38.86 24.80
CA THR A 391 32.71 39.47 26.02
C THR A 391 33.79 40.50 25.68
N GLU A 392 34.64 40.22 24.70
CA GLU A 392 35.69 41.13 24.22
C GLU A 392 35.10 42.41 23.60
N LEU A 393 34.08 42.27 22.74
CA LEU A 393 33.36 43.40 22.14
C LEU A 393 32.62 44.23 23.19
N GLU A 394 31.95 43.59 24.17
CA GLU A 394 31.30 44.29 25.28
C GLU A 394 32.31 45.10 26.11
N THR A 395 33.46 44.51 26.41
CA THR A 395 34.54 45.17 27.15
C THR A 395 35.10 46.37 26.37
N THR A 396 35.24 46.23 25.05
CA THR A 396 35.72 47.31 24.16
C THR A 396 34.71 48.45 24.04
N ILE A 397 33.41 48.14 23.90
CA ILE A 397 32.35 49.15 23.88
C ILE A 397 32.26 49.88 25.23
N ALA A 398 32.38 49.15 26.33
CA ALA A 398 32.36 49.72 27.66
C ALA A 398 33.53 50.69 27.91
N SER A 399 34.73 50.40 27.39
CA SER A 399 35.88 51.30 27.54
C SER A 399 35.69 52.62 26.77
N ILE A 400 35.07 52.58 25.58
CA ILE A 400 34.76 53.78 24.78
C ILE A 400 33.62 54.59 25.42
N LYS A 401 32.54 53.93 25.89
CA LYS A 401 31.41 54.62 26.54
C LYS A 401 31.77 55.27 27.86
N ASN A 402 32.72 54.68 28.60
CA ASN A 402 33.20 55.22 29.87
C ASN A 402 34.28 56.30 29.69
N ASP A 403 34.52 56.80 28.48
CA ASP A 403 35.38 57.96 28.27
C ASP A 403 34.75 59.22 28.91
N PRO A 404 35.42 59.84 29.90
CA PRO A 404 34.88 60.99 30.63
C PRO A 404 34.69 62.25 29.77
N GLU A 405 35.35 62.39 28.61
CA GLU A 405 35.08 63.50 27.69
C GLU A 405 33.78 63.28 26.90
N LEU A 406 33.54 62.05 26.46
CA LEU A 406 32.35 61.67 25.68
C LEU A 406 31.08 61.75 26.55
N ALA A 407 31.18 61.36 27.83
CA ALA A 407 30.10 61.51 28.81
C ALA A 407 29.73 62.99 29.08
N LYS A 408 30.72 63.90 29.15
CA LYS A 408 30.47 65.34 29.32
C LYS A 408 29.77 65.95 28.10
N LEU A 409 30.19 65.58 26.90
CA LEU A 409 29.56 66.05 25.65
C LEU A 409 28.14 65.53 25.48
N ALA A 410 27.88 64.27 25.87
CA ALA A 410 26.53 63.70 25.88
C ALA A 410 25.59 64.47 26.84
N ALA A 411 26.02 64.72 28.08
CA ALA A 411 25.24 65.50 29.05
C ALA A 411 24.98 66.94 28.58
N LEU A 412 25.97 67.57 27.93
CA LEU A 412 25.83 68.91 27.36
C LEU A 412 24.80 68.93 26.22
N LYS A 413 24.84 67.94 25.32
CA LYS A 413 23.87 67.77 24.23
C LYS A 413 22.45 67.59 24.76
N ASP A 414 22.27 66.76 25.78
CA ASP A 414 20.95 66.50 26.37
C ASP A 414 20.39 67.78 27.00
N SER A 415 21.21 68.53 27.74
CA SER A 415 20.79 69.82 28.32
C SER A 415 20.37 70.85 27.25
N LEU A 416 21.09 70.93 26.13
CA LEU A 416 20.76 71.82 25.02
C LEU A 416 19.51 71.36 24.25
N SER A 417 19.27 70.05 24.19
CA SER A 417 18.07 69.48 23.57
C SER A 417 16.83 69.78 24.41
N GLU A 418 16.92 69.67 25.73
CA GLU A 418 15.86 70.11 26.66
C GLU A 418 15.59 71.63 26.58
N GLU A 419 16.62 72.44 26.37
CA GLU A 419 16.48 73.88 26.10
C GLU A 419 15.78 74.16 24.76
N LEU A 420 16.12 73.40 23.72
CA LEU A 420 15.48 73.51 22.40
C LEU A 420 14.00 73.16 22.47
N ASP A 421 13.66 72.06 23.15
CA ASP A 421 12.27 71.64 23.33
C ASP A 421 11.45 72.66 24.11
N ARG A 422 12.05 73.35 25.08
CA ARG A 422 11.40 74.46 25.80
C ARG A 422 11.18 75.66 24.87
N SER A 423 12.21 76.06 24.12
CA SER A 423 12.14 77.19 23.18
C SER A 423 11.11 76.96 22.05
N GLU A 424 11.00 75.73 21.54
CA GLU A 424 9.98 75.35 20.55
C GLU A 424 8.56 75.37 21.13
N ARG A 425 8.38 74.91 22.38
CA ARG A 425 7.10 75.02 23.09
C ARG A 425 6.67 76.47 23.31
N ASP A 426 7.59 77.32 23.73
CA ASP A 426 7.34 78.75 23.94
C ASP A 426 6.94 79.43 22.62
N ARG A 427 7.61 79.10 21.50
CA ARG A 427 7.26 79.62 20.16
C ARG A 427 5.81 79.29 19.79
N ILE A 428 5.41 78.03 19.94
CA ILE A 428 4.07 77.55 19.59
C ILE A 428 3.01 78.24 20.45
N GLN A 429 3.27 78.42 21.75
CA GLN A 429 2.34 79.11 22.66
C GLN A 429 2.18 80.59 22.31
N ASP A 430 3.28 81.29 22.01
CA ASP A 430 3.21 82.71 21.63
C ASP A 430 2.57 82.92 20.25
N GLU A 431 2.70 81.98 19.31
CA GLU A 431 2.02 82.00 18.02
C GLU A 431 0.49 81.81 18.20
N GLN A 432 0.06 80.82 18.98
CA GLN A 432 -1.36 80.62 19.31
C GLN A 432 -1.97 81.81 20.05
N ALA A 433 -1.21 82.44 20.95
CA ALA A 433 -1.65 83.65 21.66
C ALA A 433 -1.77 84.87 20.74
N ALA A 434 -0.89 85.00 19.74
CA ALA A 434 -0.99 86.05 18.73
C ALA A 434 -2.22 85.87 17.84
N ASP A 435 -2.52 84.64 17.40
CA ASP A 435 -3.72 84.35 16.61
C ASP A 435 -5.01 84.64 17.39
N ALA A 436 -5.08 84.22 18.66
CA ALA A 436 -6.24 84.52 19.51
C ALA A 436 -6.44 86.03 19.75
N ALA A 437 -5.36 86.81 19.88
CA ALA A 437 -5.44 88.27 19.99
C ALA A 437 -5.89 88.93 18.67
N ALA A 438 -5.52 88.37 17.53
CA ALA A 438 -5.98 88.82 16.22
C ALA A 438 -7.48 88.57 16.03
N ASP A 439 -7.95 87.36 16.38
CA ASP A 439 -9.37 86.99 16.33
C ASP A 439 -10.22 87.88 17.25
N ALA A 440 -9.71 88.22 18.45
CA ALA A 440 -10.39 89.13 19.38
C ALA A 440 -10.49 90.56 18.82
N ALA A 441 -9.43 91.07 18.18
CA ALA A 441 -9.44 92.40 17.54
C ALA A 441 -10.40 92.47 16.34
N ASP A 442 -10.49 91.39 15.55
CA ASP A 442 -11.39 91.30 14.41
C ASP A 442 -12.86 91.09 14.84
N ALA A 443 -13.10 90.32 15.91
CA ALA A 443 -14.42 90.21 16.54
C ALA A 443 -14.90 91.55 17.13
N ALA A 444 -14.02 92.33 17.74
CA ALA A 444 -14.35 93.65 18.25
C ALA A 444 -14.64 94.67 17.13
N ARG A 445 -13.97 94.57 15.96
CA ARG A 445 -14.33 95.31 14.74
C ARG A 445 -15.67 94.89 14.18
N ALA A 446 -15.96 93.59 14.13
CA ALA A 446 -17.26 93.07 13.69
C ALA A 446 -18.40 93.48 14.64
N TRP A 447 -18.15 93.54 15.94
CA TRP A 447 -19.10 94.03 16.95
C TRP A 447 -19.39 95.53 16.80
N LEU A 448 -18.37 96.37 16.61
CA LEU A 448 -18.53 97.82 16.36
C LEU A 448 -19.32 98.09 15.06
N ASN A 449 -19.12 97.27 14.02
CA ASN A 449 -19.87 97.38 12.77
C ASN A 449 -21.33 96.89 12.89
N SER A 450 -21.63 95.94 13.79
CA SER A 450 -22.98 95.40 13.97
C SER A 450 -23.85 96.19 14.97
N HIS A 451 -23.26 97.04 15.82
CA HIS A 451 -24.00 97.78 16.87
C HIS A 451 -24.09 99.31 16.65
N GLN A 452 -23.79 99.81 15.44
CA GLN A 452 -24.14 101.18 15.02
C GLN A 452 -25.54 101.32 14.38
N THR A 453 -26.32 100.24 14.29
CA THR A 453 -27.72 100.31 13.84
C THR A 453 -28.62 99.41 14.69
N GLY A 454 -29.61 100.02 15.35
CA GLY A 454 -30.87 99.35 15.69
C GLY A 454 -30.96 98.68 17.06
N ALA A 455 -31.52 99.41 18.02
CA ALA A 455 -32.14 98.88 19.23
C ALA A 455 -33.25 97.85 18.91
N ALA A 456 -33.32 96.73 19.66
CA ALA A 456 -34.54 96.17 20.28
C ALA A 456 -34.33 94.73 20.81
N GLY A 457 -34.62 94.54 22.10
CA GLY A 457 -35.23 93.34 22.72
C GLY A 457 -34.39 92.06 22.87
N THR A 458 -33.92 91.70 24.08
CA THR A 458 -34.54 90.76 25.06
C THR A 458 -34.75 89.33 24.51
N SER A 459 -34.40 88.22 25.18
CA SER A 459 -33.85 87.91 26.51
C SER A 459 -33.79 86.38 26.65
N ALA A 460 -32.77 85.86 27.36
CA ALA A 460 -32.70 84.70 28.29
C ALA A 460 -33.44 83.38 27.97
N GLY A 461 -32.97 82.16 28.27
CA GLY A 461 -31.96 81.57 29.18
C GLY A 461 -32.40 80.08 29.35
N ALA A 462 -31.52 79.07 29.32
CA ALA A 462 -30.64 78.54 30.38
C ALA A 462 -31.19 77.26 31.08
N ASP A 463 -30.33 76.22 31.16
CA ASP A 463 -30.16 75.10 32.13
C ASP A 463 -31.35 74.13 32.46
N GLY A 464 -31.22 72.86 32.89
CA GLY A 464 -30.12 71.97 33.32
C GLY A 464 -30.67 70.85 34.27
N THR A 465 -29.95 69.71 34.41
CA THR A 465 -29.72 68.91 35.67
C THR A 465 -30.57 67.63 36.05
N GLU A 466 -29.84 66.48 36.13
CA GLU A 466 -29.74 65.29 37.06
C GLU A 466 -30.89 64.45 37.75
N ALA A 467 -30.69 63.10 37.67
CA ALA A 467 -30.61 61.99 38.68
C ALA A 467 -31.79 61.34 39.50
N GLY A 468 -31.98 60.00 39.28
CA GLY A 468 -32.27 58.86 40.22
C GLY A 468 -33.66 58.72 40.92
N PRO A 469 -34.07 57.56 41.54
CA PRO A 469 -33.51 56.18 41.69
C PRO A 469 -34.53 55.01 41.44
N ALA A 470 -34.13 53.74 41.67
CA ALA A 470 -34.93 52.49 41.51
C ALA A 470 -35.27 51.76 42.85
N PRO A 471 -36.23 50.80 42.88
CA PRO A 471 -36.27 49.73 43.90
C PRO A 471 -36.41 48.26 43.36
N SER A 472 -36.23 47.33 44.30
CA SER A 472 -35.81 45.90 44.29
C SER A 472 -36.82 44.75 44.01
N ASP A 473 -36.28 43.67 43.43
CA ASP A 473 -36.41 42.20 43.65
C ASP A 473 -37.69 41.52 44.20
N ALA A 474 -38.18 40.51 43.45
CA ALA A 474 -38.74 39.26 43.98
C ALA A 474 -38.44 38.07 43.01
N ALA A 475 -37.75 37.04 43.52
CA ALA A 475 -37.24 35.90 42.78
C ALA A 475 -38.31 34.88 42.37
N ALA A 476 -38.37 34.59 41.07
CA ALA A 476 -38.91 33.34 40.50
C ALA A 476 -37.77 32.66 39.74
N ALA A 477 -37.66 31.33 39.82
CA ALA A 477 -36.65 30.57 39.07
C ALA A 477 -36.71 30.95 37.58
N PRO A 478 -35.56 31.13 36.90
CA PRO A 478 -35.57 31.70 35.55
C PRO A 478 -36.25 30.72 34.60
N LEU A 479 -37.40 31.12 34.09
CA LEU A 479 -37.92 30.60 32.83
C LEU A 479 -36.84 30.90 31.79
N ASP A 480 -36.56 29.93 30.92
CA ASP A 480 -35.64 30.11 29.79
C ASP A 480 -35.97 31.39 29.00
N ASP A 481 -34.96 32.15 28.59
CA ASP A 481 -35.13 33.52 28.06
C ASP A 481 -36.07 33.56 26.84
N GLU A 482 -36.09 32.49 26.02
CA GLU A 482 -37.02 32.35 24.90
C GLU A 482 -38.47 32.15 25.36
N VAL A 483 -38.69 31.34 26.40
CA VAL A 483 -40.02 31.08 26.96
C VAL A 483 -40.54 32.31 27.69
N ALA A 484 -39.68 33.00 28.43
CA ALA A 484 -40.02 34.26 29.10
C ALA A 484 -40.39 35.35 28.09
N SER A 485 -39.62 35.48 27.00
CA SER A 485 -39.91 36.42 25.91
C SER A 485 -41.22 36.08 25.18
N ALA A 486 -41.47 34.81 24.89
CA ALA A 486 -42.71 34.36 24.24
C ALA A 486 -43.97 34.61 25.10
N LEU A 487 -43.86 34.40 26.41
CA LEU A 487 -44.94 34.70 27.36
C LEU A 487 -45.17 36.22 27.48
N ALA A 488 -44.11 37.02 27.48
CA ALA A 488 -44.19 38.48 27.52
C ALA A 488 -44.83 39.05 26.25
N GLU A 489 -44.42 38.57 25.07
CA GLU A 489 -44.96 39.00 23.78
C GLU A 489 -46.45 38.62 23.63
N SER A 490 -46.85 37.43 24.08
CA SER A 490 -48.26 37.03 24.12
C SER A 490 -49.07 37.90 25.09
N TYR A 491 -48.53 38.20 26.27
CA TYR A 491 -49.16 39.08 27.26
C TYR A 491 -49.38 40.50 26.71
N ASP A 492 -48.35 41.11 26.10
CA ASP A 492 -48.44 42.44 25.49
C ASP A 492 -49.41 42.45 24.30
N GLY A 493 -49.45 41.38 23.51
CA GLY A 493 -50.41 41.20 22.43
C GLY A 493 -51.88 41.15 22.89
N LYS A 494 -52.14 40.80 24.16
CA LYS A 494 -53.50 40.86 24.75
C LYS A 494 -53.88 42.27 25.24
N LEU A 495 -52.95 43.21 25.26
CA LEU A 495 -53.12 44.61 25.67
C LEU A 495 -52.74 45.59 24.54
N PRO A 496 -53.44 45.56 23.38
CA PRO A 496 -53.06 46.38 22.24
C PRO A 496 -53.26 47.88 22.48
N GLY A 497 -52.28 48.69 22.03
CA GLY A 497 -52.33 50.15 21.96
C GLY A 497 -51.48 50.85 23.03
N ASP A 498 -50.82 51.96 22.68
CA ASP A 498 -49.97 52.77 23.58
C ASP A 498 -50.74 53.81 24.40
N ASP A 499 -52.06 53.87 24.27
CA ASP A 499 -52.90 54.77 25.05
C ASP A 499 -53.09 54.23 26.50
N PRO A 500 -52.51 54.90 27.52
CA PRO A 500 -52.58 54.45 28.91
C PRO A 500 -54.02 54.40 29.43
N ALA A 501 -54.92 55.23 28.91
CA ALA A 501 -56.32 55.28 29.32
C ALA A 501 -57.07 54.03 28.84
N LEU A 502 -56.84 53.61 27.59
CA LEU A 502 -57.47 52.41 27.01
C LEU A 502 -57.03 51.12 27.73
N ARG A 503 -55.73 51.02 28.08
CA ARG A 503 -55.18 49.90 28.87
C ARG A 503 -55.83 49.82 30.26
N ALA A 504 -55.99 50.94 30.95
CA ALA A 504 -56.65 50.98 32.25
C ALA A 504 -58.13 50.53 32.17
N HIS A 505 -58.84 50.91 31.11
CA HIS A 505 -60.24 50.48 30.88
C HIS A 505 -60.36 48.97 30.65
N MET A 506 -59.40 48.34 29.96
CA MET A 506 -59.37 46.88 29.73
C MET A 506 -59.10 46.08 31.02
N ILE A 507 -58.23 46.60 31.89
CA ILE A 507 -57.85 45.97 33.17
C ILE A 507 -58.99 46.07 34.19
N ILE A 508 -59.68 47.23 34.24
CA ILE A 508 -60.77 47.48 35.19
C ILE A 508 -62.10 46.86 34.71
N GLY A 509 -62.24 46.55 33.42
CA GLY A 509 -63.45 45.96 32.83
C GLY A 509 -64.56 46.97 32.54
N ALA A 510 -64.21 48.26 32.34
CA ALA A 510 -65.16 49.33 32.08
C ALA A 510 -65.33 49.56 30.57
N GLY A 511 -66.11 48.69 29.91
CA GLY A 511 -66.50 48.84 28.50
C GLY A 511 -66.70 47.52 27.77
N GLN A 512 -67.97 47.09 27.64
CA GLN A 512 -68.46 45.96 26.84
C GLN A 512 -67.66 44.64 26.88
N ALA A 513 -67.76 43.88 27.97
CA ALA A 513 -67.90 42.41 27.99
C ALA A 513 -67.86 41.86 29.44
N ALA A 514 -68.61 42.48 30.36
CA ALA A 514 -68.84 41.96 31.71
C ALA A 514 -69.91 40.83 31.73
N SER A 515 -70.07 40.07 30.64
CA SER A 515 -71.11 39.03 30.52
C SER A 515 -70.63 37.60 30.79
N SER A 516 -69.33 37.36 30.96
CA SER A 516 -68.80 36.12 31.52
C SER A 516 -67.96 36.51 32.73
N GLY A 517 -68.39 36.11 33.94
CA GLY A 517 -67.88 36.56 35.23
C GLY A 517 -66.41 36.24 35.58
N ASN A 518 -65.54 36.06 34.60
CA ASN A 518 -64.12 35.80 34.79
C ASN A 518 -63.35 37.11 34.87
N GLN A 519 -62.55 37.26 35.94
CA GLN A 519 -61.69 38.42 36.18
C GLN A 519 -60.70 38.59 35.01
N PHE A 520 -60.25 39.83 34.75
CA PHE A 520 -59.28 40.14 33.69
C PHE A 520 -58.09 39.16 33.67
N ALA A 521 -57.57 38.80 34.84
CA ALA A 521 -56.50 37.82 35.00
C ALA A 521 -56.81 36.45 34.37
N GLU A 522 -58.01 35.89 34.58
CA GLU A 522 -58.37 34.57 34.04
C GLU A 522 -58.51 34.59 32.52
N ARG A 523 -58.96 35.70 31.93
CA ARG A 523 -59.10 35.85 30.47
C ARG A 523 -57.73 35.97 29.80
N VAL A 524 -56.83 36.74 30.41
CA VAL A 524 -55.45 36.91 29.93
C VAL A 524 -54.69 35.59 30.07
N ILE A 525 -54.80 34.90 31.21
CA ILE A 525 -54.16 33.58 31.41
C ILE A 525 -54.70 32.54 30.42
N ALA A 526 -56.02 32.45 30.20
CA ALA A 526 -56.59 31.53 29.22
C ALA A 526 -56.16 31.87 27.77
N GLY A 527 -56.04 33.16 27.46
CA GLY A 527 -55.56 33.65 26.17
C GLY A 527 -54.09 33.30 25.92
N ILE A 528 -53.22 33.53 26.91
CA ILE A 528 -51.81 33.14 26.85
C ILE A 528 -51.69 31.61 26.76
N GLY A 529 -52.48 30.86 27.53
CA GLY A 529 -52.52 29.40 27.45
C GLY A 529 -52.88 28.89 26.05
N LYS A 530 -53.82 29.55 25.37
CA LYS A 530 -54.18 29.23 23.98
C LYS A 530 -53.06 29.55 22.99
N ASP A 531 -52.43 30.71 23.12
CA ASP A 531 -51.30 31.10 22.26
C ASP A 531 -50.10 30.15 22.43
N MET A 532 -49.80 29.76 23.67
CA MET A 532 -48.75 28.78 23.96
C MET A 532 -49.10 27.40 23.40
N ALA A 533 -50.34 26.94 23.52
CA ALA A 533 -50.77 25.70 22.90
C ALA A 533 -50.61 25.73 21.37
N SER A 534 -51.03 26.81 20.70
CA SER A 534 -50.83 26.98 19.25
C SER A 534 -49.35 27.04 18.86
N ARG A 535 -48.49 27.62 19.71
CA ARG A 535 -47.04 27.65 19.48
C ARG A 535 -46.42 26.27 19.65
N VAL A 536 -46.87 25.48 20.63
CA VAL A 536 -46.47 24.07 20.80
C VAL A 536 -46.89 23.27 19.57
N ASP A 537 -48.13 23.41 19.09
CA ASP A 537 -48.62 22.70 17.91
C ASP A 537 -47.76 23.03 16.66
N ALA A 538 -47.45 24.31 16.44
CA ALA A 538 -46.59 24.74 15.33
C ALA A 538 -45.17 24.20 15.45
N LEU A 539 -44.61 24.10 16.66
CA LEU A 539 -43.31 23.49 16.89
C LEU A 539 -43.35 21.97 16.68
N SER A 540 -44.41 21.28 17.13
CA SER A 540 -44.61 19.86 16.87
C SER A 540 -44.75 19.55 15.38
N GLU A 541 -45.44 20.39 14.62
CA GLU A 541 -45.51 20.27 13.16
C GLU A 541 -44.14 20.46 12.50
N ARG A 542 -43.35 21.45 12.95
CA ARG A 542 -41.97 21.63 12.48
C ARG A 542 -41.09 20.42 12.79
N VAL A 543 -41.25 19.80 13.96
CA VAL A 543 -40.54 18.57 14.34
C VAL A 543 -40.95 17.41 13.43
N ALA A 544 -42.23 17.25 13.13
CA ALA A 544 -42.71 16.19 12.23
C ALA A 544 -42.19 16.37 10.80
N VAL A 545 -42.19 17.59 10.28
CA VAL A 545 -41.63 17.91 8.95
C VAL A 545 -40.11 17.65 8.92
N ALA A 546 -39.39 18.05 9.97
CA ALA A 546 -37.96 17.77 10.07
C ALA A 546 -37.67 16.26 10.16
N ARG A 547 -38.46 15.51 10.95
CA ARG A 547 -38.37 14.04 11.06
C ARG A 547 -38.53 13.37 9.69
N ALA A 548 -39.61 13.69 8.98
CA ALA A 548 -39.88 13.13 7.66
C ALA A 548 -38.78 13.47 6.64
N GLY A 549 -38.23 14.69 6.70
CA GLY A 549 -37.11 15.10 5.85
C GLY A 549 -35.82 14.32 6.11
N VAL A 550 -35.55 13.96 7.36
CA VAL A 550 -34.40 13.12 7.75
C VAL A 550 -34.62 11.67 7.31
N GLU A 551 -35.78 11.08 7.60
CA GLU A 551 -36.12 9.70 7.22
C GLU A 551 -36.07 9.50 5.70
N THR A 552 -36.56 10.46 4.92
CA THR A 552 -36.47 10.42 3.44
C THR A 552 -35.02 10.35 2.95
N ARG A 553 -34.09 11.06 3.62
CA ARG A 553 -32.66 11.05 3.25
C ARG A 553 -31.98 9.75 3.70
N MET A 554 -32.36 9.21 4.85
CA MET A 554 -31.90 7.90 5.33
C MET A 554 -32.32 6.79 4.35
N ASP A 555 -33.57 6.84 3.88
CA ASP A 555 -34.10 5.89 2.88
C ASP A 555 -33.36 5.98 1.55
N SER A 556 -33.10 7.21 1.08
CA SER A 556 -32.30 7.44 -0.14
C SER A 556 -30.88 6.89 -0.01
N TYR A 557 -30.22 7.08 1.14
CA TYR A 557 -28.88 6.56 1.39
C TYR A 557 -28.84 5.02 1.40
N LEU A 558 -29.80 4.37 2.08
CA LEU A 558 -29.90 2.92 2.08
C LEU A 558 -30.09 2.38 0.65
N HIS A 559 -30.93 3.04 -0.15
CA HIS A 559 -31.16 2.65 -1.54
C HIS A 559 -29.91 2.77 -2.43
N ASP A 560 -29.15 3.87 -2.31
CA ASP A 560 -28.03 4.15 -3.20
C ASP A 560 -26.74 3.39 -2.83
N TYR A 561 -26.54 3.07 -1.56
CA TYR A 561 -25.25 2.57 -1.05
C TYR A 561 -25.32 1.26 -0.26
N ALA A 562 -26.50 0.83 0.19
CA ALA A 562 -26.68 -0.35 1.04
C ALA A 562 -27.95 -1.15 0.69
N ALA A 563 -28.24 -1.30 -0.61
CA ALA A 563 -29.50 -1.87 -1.10
C ALA A 563 -29.78 -3.34 -0.71
N ASP A 564 -28.75 -4.08 -0.26
CA ASP A 564 -28.81 -5.49 0.13
C ASP A 564 -28.65 -5.72 1.66
N ASP A 565 -28.67 -4.65 2.48
CA ASP A 565 -28.51 -4.74 3.94
C ASP A 565 -29.85 -4.52 4.68
N ASP A 566 -30.47 -5.61 5.13
CA ASP A 566 -31.78 -5.60 5.83
C ASP A 566 -31.69 -5.31 7.35
N ALA A 567 -30.51 -4.98 7.88
CA ALA A 567 -30.30 -4.85 9.32
C ALA A 567 -30.75 -3.50 9.92
N VAL A 568 -30.99 -2.47 9.08
CA VAL A 568 -31.25 -1.08 9.52
C VAL A 568 -32.43 -0.47 8.77
N THR A 569 -33.27 0.31 9.47
CA THR A 569 -34.44 0.98 8.86
C THR A 569 -34.24 2.48 8.74
N ALA A 570 -34.89 3.11 7.75
CA ALA A 570 -34.88 4.55 7.52
C ALA A 570 -35.78 5.31 8.54
N SER A 571 -35.50 5.14 9.83
CA SER A 571 -36.23 5.74 10.95
C SER A 571 -35.30 6.64 11.78
N VAL A 572 -35.81 7.78 12.26
CA VAL A 572 -35.05 8.63 13.20
C VAL A 572 -34.75 7.90 14.52
N GLU A 573 -35.44 6.81 14.85
CA GLU A 573 -35.15 6.00 16.03
C GLU A 573 -33.81 5.25 15.89
N ASP A 574 -33.40 4.93 14.66
CA ASP A 574 -32.13 4.25 14.33
C ASP A 574 -30.98 5.25 14.05
N TYR A 575 -31.16 6.54 14.39
CA TYR A 575 -30.20 7.61 14.05
C TYR A 575 -28.76 7.35 14.54
N ARG A 576 -28.58 6.57 15.61
CA ARG A 576 -27.26 6.22 16.14
C ARG A 576 -26.44 5.40 15.15
N TYR A 577 -27.06 4.47 14.43
CA TYR A 577 -26.38 3.72 13.38
C TYR A 577 -25.88 4.64 12.28
N TYR A 578 -26.72 5.56 11.80
CA TYR A 578 -26.32 6.53 10.78
C TYR A 578 -25.27 7.52 11.28
N LEU A 579 -25.25 7.85 12.57
CA LEU A 579 -24.17 8.67 13.16
C LEU A 579 -22.87 7.89 13.33
N GLU A 580 -22.92 6.60 13.69
CA GLU A 580 -21.75 5.72 13.77
C GLU A 580 -21.19 5.41 12.37
N GLU A 581 -22.06 5.19 11.38
CA GLU A 581 -21.70 5.05 9.98
C GLU A 581 -21.16 6.36 9.42
N LEU A 582 -21.76 7.51 9.76
CA LEU A 582 -21.18 8.81 9.44
C LEU A 582 -19.87 9.04 10.18
N GLU A 583 -19.69 8.55 11.41
CA GLU A 583 -18.43 8.66 12.15
C GLU A 583 -17.35 7.79 11.50
N SER A 584 -17.68 6.54 11.14
CA SER A 584 -16.86 5.60 10.38
C SER A 584 -16.47 6.17 9.02
N LEU A 585 -17.45 6.67 8.27
CA LEU A 585 -17.26 7.34 7.00
C LEU A 585 -16.48 8.64 7.20
N SER A 586 -16.71 9.44 8.24
CA SER A 586 -15.93 10.67 8.51
C SER A 586 -14.48 10.39 8.93
N ARG A 587 -14.21 9.19 9.46
CA ARG A 587 -12.85 8.68 9.68
C ARG A 587 -12.21 8.22 8.36
N LEU A 588 -12.99 7.91 7.33
CA LEU A 588 -12.56 7.56 5.97
C LEU A 588 -12.56 8.75 4.98
N THR A 589 -13.47 9.70 5.15
CA THR A 589 -13.68 10.90 4.36
C THR A 589 -13.23 12.07 5.21
N ALA A 590 -12.01 12.52 4.94
CA ALA A 590 -11.46 13.76 5.42
C ALA A 590 -12.52 14.86 5.60
N VAL A 591 -12.61 15.38 6.82
CA VAL A 591 -13.02 16.76 7.11
C VAL A 591 -12.49 17.65 5.98
N ALA A 592 -13.39 18.19 5.16
CA ALA A 592 -13.13 19.13 4.06
C ALA A 592 -11.64 19.27 3.73
N ALA A 593 -11.09 18.32 2.95
CA ALA A 593 -9.65 18.11 2.74
C ALA A 593 -8.81 19.29 3.25
N THR A 594 -8.25 19.13 4.45
CA THR A 594 -7.43 20.15 5.10
C THR A 594 -6.34 20.60 4.12
N ASP A 595 -5.85 21.83 4.24
CA ASP A 595 -4.79 22.28 3.34
C ASP A 595 -3.56 21.36 3.44
N GLY A 596 -3.34 20.70 4.58
CA GLY A 596 -2.34 19.65 4.73
C GLY A 596 -2.59 18.40 3.88
N GLU A 597 -3.84 17.98 3.70
CA GLU A 597 -4.20 16.82 2.86
C GLU A 597 -4.05 17.13 1.37
N TYR A 598 -4.44 18.33 0.90
CA TYR A 598 -4.13 18.74 -0.47
C TYR A 598 -2.63 18.73 -0.73
N ARG A 599 -1.81 19.25 0.20
CA ARG A 599 -0.34 19.17 0.05
C ARG A 599 0.16 17.72 -0.02
N ARG A 600 -0.32 16.85 0.89
CA ARG A 600 0.06 15.43 0.89
C ARG A 600 -0.35 14.72 -0.40
N CYS A 601 -1.56 14.97 -0.90
CA CYS A 601 -2.04 14.42 -2.16
C CYS A 601 -1.24 14.95 -3.36
N LEU A 602 -0.89 16.24 -3.40
CA LEU A 602 -0.06 16.80 -4.47
C LEU A 602 1.35 16.22 -4.47
N ASP A 603 1.97 16.05 -3.30
CA ASP A 603 3.26 15.39 -3.17
C ASP A 603 3.19 13.93 -3.64
N GLN A 604 2.15 13.19 -3.24
CA GLN A 604 1.95 11.81 -3.68
C GLN A 604 1.70 11.73 -5.19
N LEU A 605 0.85 12.62 -5.74
CA LEU A 605 0.59 12.71 -7.18
C LEU A 605 1.86 13.01 -7.96
N LEU A 606 2.70 13.93 -7.49
CA LEU A 606 3.97 14.24 -8.13
C LEU A 606 4.88 13.01 -8.17
N MET A 607 5.02 12.30 -7.05
CA MET A 607 5.81 11.06 -7.00
C MET A 607 5.25 9.99 -7.93
N SER A 608 3.93 9.77 -7.93
CA SER A 608 3.28 8.79 -8.80
C SER A 608 3.42 9.12 -10.29
N LEU A 609 3.20 10.39 -10.68
CA LEU A 609 3.35 10.82 -12.08
C LEU A 609 4.82 10.78 -12.54
N LEU A 610 5.78 11.09 -11.66
CA LEU A 610 7.21 10.92 -11.96
C LEU A 610 7.58 9.45 -12.14
N THR A 611 7.01 8.54 -11.33
CA THR A 611 7.20 7.09 -11.51
C THR A 611 6.63 6.62 -12.84
N ILE A 612 5.41 7.05 -13.20
CA ILE A 612 4.80 6.73 -14.50
C ILE A 612 5.66 7.27 -15.65
N LYS A 613 6.08 8.54 -15.56
CA LYS A 613 6.96 9.15 -16.58
C LYS A 613 8.26 8.38 -16.72
N ARG A 614 8.91 8.03 -15.60
CA ARG A 614 10.16 7.26 -15.61
C ARG A 614 9.95 5.90 -16.27
N ALA A 615 8.90 5.17 -15.91
CA ALA A 615 8.60 3.87 -16.54
C ALA A 615 8.42 4.01 -18.07
N ILE A 616 7.63 4.99 -18.51
CA ILE A 616 7.43 5.27 -19.95
C ILE A 616 8.76 5.62 -20.65
N ASP A 617 9.59 6.44 -20.00
CA ASP A 617 10.87 6.88 -20.55
C ASP A 617 11.89 5.72 -20.64
N THR A 618 11.86 4.76 -19.69
CA THR A 618 12.79 3.62 -19.68
C THR A 618 12.32 2.44 -20.52
N ASP A 619 11.02 2.28 -20.76
CA ASP A 619 10.45 1.14 -21.50
C ASP A 619 11.18 0.83 -22.82
N ALA A 620 11.54 1.85 -23.61
CA ALA A 620 12.25 1.63 -24.88
C ALA A 620 13.68 1.09 -24.66
N SER A 621 14.36 1.56 -23.62
CA SER A 621 15.70 1.09 -23.25
C SER A 621 15.63 -0.31 -22.63
N ASP A 622 14.64 -0.57 -21.79
CA ASP A 622 14.46 -1.85 -21.09
C ASP A 622 14.14 -2.96 -22.11
N ILE A 623 13.22 -2.71 -23.05
CA ILE A 623 12.91 -3.65 -24.14
C ILE A 623 14.14 -3.90 -25.02
N ARG A 624 14.91 -2.85 -25.35
CA ARG A 624 16.14 -3.02 -26.14
C ARG A 624 17.18 -3.85 -25.40
N SER A 625 17.45 -3.56 -24.13
CA SER A 625 18.40 -4.33 -23.32
C SER A 625 17.99 -5.80 -23.20
N GLN A 626 16.69 -6.08 -23.10
CA GLN A 626 16.17 -7.44 -23.10
C GLN A 626 16.37 -8.14 -24.44
N LEU A 627 16.08 -7.45 -25.56
CA LEU A 627 16.33 -7.98 -26.90
C LEU A 627 17.81 -8.18 -27.18
N ASP A 628 18.69 -7.30 -26.70
CA ASP A 628 20.15 -7.44 -26.86
C ASP A 628 20.66 -8.70 -26.16
N ARG A 629 20.12 -9.02 -24.97
CA ARG A 629 20.44 -10.30 -24.29
C ARG A 629 20.00 -11.50 -25.10
N ILE A 630 18.81 -11.44 -25.69
CA ILE A 630 18.30 -12.49 -26.57
C ILE A 630 19.16 -12.61 -27.82
N ASN A 631 19.52 -11.50 -28.44
CA ASN A 631 20.34 -11.45 -29.64
C ASN A 631 21.76 -11.99 -29.39
N ALA A 632 22.34 -11.73 -28.21
CA ALA A 632 23.62 -12.31 -27.82
C ALA A 632 23.55 -13.85 -27.72
N MET A 633 22.41 -14.42 -27.32
CA MET A 633 22.22 -15.88 -27.32
C MET A 633 22.00 -16.44 -28.73
N LEU A 634 21.51 -15.62 -29.67
CA LEU A 634 21.32 -15.97 -31.07
C LEU A 634 22.59 -15.78 -31.92
N GLU A 635 23.61 -15.11 -31.38
CA GLU A 635 24.87 -14.85 -32.07
C GLU A 635 25.59 -16.16 -32.44
N GLY A 636 26.02 -16.28 -33.70
CA GLY A 636 26.66 -17.49 -34.24
C GLY A 636 25.69 -18.59 -34.70
N GLN A 637 24.37 -18.40 -34.58
CA GLN A 637 23.38 -19.33 -35.13
C GLN A 637 23.02 -18.96 -36.58
N GLN A 638 23.02 -19.96 -37.47
CA GLN A 638 22.66 -19.78 -38.88
C GLN A 638 21.16 -19.96 -39.10
N PHE A 639 20.55 -19.04 -39.83
CA PHE A 639 19.11 -18.94 -40.08
C PHE A 639 18.77 -19.01 -41.57
N GLY A 640 17.78 -19.84 -41.90
CA GLY A 640 17.25 -19.96 -43.25
C GLY A 640 18.18 -20.70 -44.22
N PRO A 641 17.72 -20.96 -45.45
CA PRO A 641 18.45 -21.75 -46.46
C PRO A 641 19.73 -21.08 -46.98
N LYS A 642 19.93 -19.80 -46.68
CA LYS A 642 21.12 -19.02 -47.03
C LYS A 642 22.08 -18.83 -45.85
N HIS A 643 21.87 -19.52 -44.74
CA HIS A 643 22.74 -19.48 -43.55
C HIS A 643 22.99 -18.05 -43.00
N GLY A 644 21.97 -17.19 -43.00
CA GLY A 644 22.09 -15.81 -42.51
C GLY A 644 22.09 -15.71 -40.98
N SER A 645 22.50 -14.57 -40.41
CA SER A 645 22.43 -14.32 -38.96
C SER A 645 21.11 -13.63 -38.58
N LEU A 646 20.40 -14.15 -37.57
CA LEU A 646 19.10 -13.64 -37.12
C LEU A 646 19.24 -12.71 -35.91
N SER A 647 18.60 -11.55 -35.96
CA SER A 647 18.46 -10.64 -34.82
C SER A 647 17.02 -10.13 -34.65
N LEU A 648 16.59 -9.97 -33.41
CA LEU A 648 15.28 -9.47 -33.01
C LEU A 648 15.35 -8.02 -32.60
N HIS A 649 14.39 -7.22 -33.07
CA HIS A 649 14.32 -5.79 -32.86
C HIS A 649 12.90 -5.36 -32.49
N ALA A 650 12.78 -4.22 -31.81
CA ALA A 650 11.48 -3.62 -31.50
C ALA A 650 11.47 -2.14 -31.82
N ASP A 651 10.44 -1.74 -32.57
CA ASP A 651 10.06 -0.34 -32.74
C ASP A 651 9.09 0.02 -31.61
N VAL A 652 9.63 0.63 -30.56
CA VAL A 652 8.86 1.12 -29.41
C VAL A 652 8.42 2.56 -29.68
N ARG A 653 7.13 2.75 -29.98
CA ARG A 653 6.57 4.09 -30.21
C ARG A 653 6.40 4.82 -28.89
N ARG A 654 6.65 6.13 -28.90
CA ARG A 654 6.30 7.01 -27.78
C ARG A 654 4.78 7.07 -27.60
N PRO A 655 4.29 7.36 -26.38
CA PRO A 655 2.88 7.63 -26.17
C PRO A 655 2.38 8.76 -27.07
N GLU A 656 1.07 8.84 -27.25
CA GLU A 656 0.49 9.91 -28.04
C GLU A 656 0.89 11.30 -27.51
N ARG A 657 1.03 12.25 -28.43
CA ARG A 657 1.47 13.62 -28.08
C ARG A 657 0.52 14.26 -27.07
N ALA A 658 -0.78 14.01 -27.18
CA ALA A 658 -1.79 14.53 -26.26
C ALA A 658 -1.56 14.01 -24.82
N PHE A 659 -1.36 12.70 -24.67
CA PHE A 659 -1.05 12.07 -23.38
C PHE A 659 0.27 12.60 -22.80
N SER A 660 1.33 12.57 -23.60
CA SER A 660 2.67 13.03 -23.16
C SER A 660 2.65 14.50 -22.75
N ALA A 661 1.98 15.36 -23.53
CA ALA A 661 1.85 16.78 -23.22
C ALA A 661 1.01 17.01 -21.96
N GLN A 662 -0.02 16.19 -21.71
CA GLN A 662 -0.82 16.30 -20.49
C GLN A 662 -0.03 15.84 -19.25
N LEU A 663 0.73 14.75 -19.35
CA LEU A 663 1.60 14.25 -18.29
C LEU A 663 2.71 15.26 -17.95
N SER A 664 3.39 15.81 -18.97
CA SER A 664 4.40 16.84 -18.76
C SER A 664 3.82 18.12 -18.17
N ARG A 665 2.62 18.54 -18.59
CA ARG A 665 1.93 19.70 -18.00
C ARG A 665 1.58 19.47 -16.54
N ALA A 666 0.99 18.32 -16.20
CA ALA A 666 0.65 17.99 -14.81
C ALA A 666 1.90 17.96 -13.91
N ILE A 667 2.99 17.35 -14.38
CA ILE A 667 4.28 17.33 -13.66
C ILE A 667 4.86 18.75 -13.53
N GLY A 668 4.77 19.58 -14.58
CA GLY A 668 5.18 20.98 -14.55
C GLY A 668 4.42 21.77 -13.48
N THR A 669 3.09 21.71 -13.49
CA THR A 669 2.22 22.35 -12.50
C THR A 669 2.56 21.92 -11.06
N LEU A 670 2.85 20.63 -10.85
CA LEU A 670 3.23 20.11 -9.53
C LEU A 670 4.63 20.53 -9.10
N ASN A 671 5.59 20.61 -10.02
CA ASN A 671 6.94 21.11 -9.72
C ASN A 671 6.93 22.61 -9.42
N ASP A 672 6.20 23.41 -10.20
CA ASP A 672 6.04 24.85 -10.00
C ASP A 672 5.42 25.13 -8.61
N TRP A 673 4.36 24.39 -8.26
CA TRP A 673 3.75 24.44 -6.93
C TRP A 673 4.74 24.08 -5.80
N LYS A 674 5.63 23.09 -6.03
CA LYS A 674 6.62 22.64 -5.04
C LYS A 674 7.79 23.62 -4.88
N SER A 675 8.17 24.33 -5.94
CA SER A 675 9.32 25.24 -5.97
C SER A 675 9.05 26.64 -5.40
N GLU A 676 7.78 27.06 -5.26
CA GLU A 676 7.42 28.40 -4.75
C GLU A 676 6.82 28.34 -3.33
N PRO A 677 7.62 28.50 -2.25
CA PRO A 677 7.12 28.44 -0.87
C PRO A 677 6.10 29.55 -0.52
N ALA A 678 6.13 30.69 -1.22
CA ALA A 678 5.14 31.77 -1.06
C ALA A 678 3.77 31.45 -1.71
N ALA A 679 3.72 30.49 -2.65
CA ALA A 679 2.51 30.06 -3.37
C ALA A 679 1.87 28.79 -2.79
N GLN A 680 2.25 28.38 -1.57
CA GLN A 680 1.73 27.17 -0.92
C GLN A 680 0.53 27.47 0.00
N GLY A 681 -0.28 28.47 -0.35
CA GLY A 681 -1.54 28.76 0.32
C GLY A 681 -2.62 27.70 0.04
N ALA A 682 -3.63 27.65 0.89
CA ALA A 682 -4.81 26.78 0.76
C ALA A 682 -5.42 26.79 -0.65
N ALA A 683 -5.59 27.99 -1.22
CA ALA A 683 -6.21 28.20 -2.51
C ALA A 683 -5.33 27.73 -3.68
N ASP A 684 -4.02 27.85 -3.56
CA ASP A 684 -3.08 27.47 -4.61
C ASP A 684 -2.86 25.95 -4.64
N SER A 685 -2.80 25.28 -3.49
CA SER A 685 -2.82 23.81 -3.44
C SER A 685 -4.13 23.24 -4.02
N ARG A 686 -5.28 23.86 -3.74
CA ARG A 686 -6.55 23.46 -4.37
C ARG A 686 -6.55 23.68 -5.88
N ARG A 687 -5.99 24.81 -6.35
CA ARG A 687 -5.87 25.12 -7.79
C ARG A 687 -4.94 24.14 -8.50
N ALA A 688 -3.78 23.83 -7.92
CA ALA A 688 -2.85 22.84 -8.45
C ALA A 688 -3.48 21.44 -8.52
N PHE A 689 -4.23 21.06 -7.49
CA PHE A 689 -4.93 19.76 -7.45
C PHE A 689 -6.01 19.68 -8.54
N ALA A 690 -6.82 20.72 -8.69
CA ALA A 690 -7.82 20.80 -9.75
C ALA A 690 -7.18 20.79 -11.16
N ALA A 691 -6.00 21.41 -11.32
CA ALA A 691 -5.28 21.40 -12.59
C ALA A 691 -4.74 20.01 -12.98
N CYS A 692 -4.56 19.09 -12.01
CA CYS A 692 -4.18 17.71 -12.29
C CYS A 692 -5.35 16.82 -12.75
N ALA A 693 -6.61 17.22 -12.51
CA ALA A 693 -7.78 16.40 -12.81
C ALA A 693 -7.83 15.85 -14.24
N PRO A 694 -7.54 16.63 -15.31
CA PRO A 694 -7.60 16.12 -16.67
C PRO A 694 -6.57 15.02 -16.96
N MET A 695 -5.43 14.99 -16.24
CA MET A 695 -4.49 13.87 -16.35
C MET A 695 -5.03 12.62 -15.66
N ILE A 696 -5.69 12.78 -14.50
CA ILE A 696 -6.29 11.67 -13.77
C ILE A 696 -7.44 11.04 -14.55
N ASP A 697 -8.28 11.86 -15.19
CA ASP A 697 -9.36 11.37 -16.05
C ASP A 697 -8.79 10.61 -17.25
N LEU A 698 -7.73 11.13 -17.87
CA LEU A 698 -7.06 10.44 -18.97
C LEU A 698 -6.46 9.09 -18.55
N LEU A 699 -5.90 9.00 -17.33
CA LEU A 699 -5.43 7.73 -16.77
C LEU A 699 -6.58 6.75 -16.53
N ARG A 700 -7.71 7.23 -16.01
CA ARG A 700 -8.92 6.42 -15.79
C ARG A 700 -9.45 5.86 -17.11
N ASP A 701 -9.53 6.69 -18.16
CA ASP A 701 -9.98 6.29 -19.49
C ASP A 701 -9.05 5.24 -20.12
N GLN A 702 -7.73 5.37 -19.93
CA GLN A 702 -6.76 4.38 -20.41
C GLN A 702 -6.89 3.05 -19.65
N LEU A 703 -7.11 3.10 -18.33
CA LEU A 703 -7.28 1.89 -17.52
C LEU A 703 -8.62 1.21 -17.79
N ALA A 704 -9.68 1.96 -18.09
CA ALA A 704 -10.99 1.42 -18.46
C ALA A 704 -10.98 0.65 -19.79
N GLN A 705 -9.98 0.90 -20.66
CA GLN A 705 -9.81 0.15 -21.90
C GLN A 705 -9.29 -1.28 -21.67
N VAL A 706 -8.78 -1.59 -20.46
CA VAL A 706 -8.34 -2.94 -20.10
C VAL A 706 -9.58 -3.81 -19.84
N LYS A 707 -9.93 -4.68 -20.80
CA LYS A 707 -11.02 -5.64 -20.64
C LYS A 707 -10.47 -7.01 -20.24
N ASP A 708 -11.02 -7.58 -19.18
CA ASP A 708 -10.76 -8.96 -18.80
C ASP A 708 -11.79 -9.85 -19.51
N ALA A 709 -11.37 -10.53 -20.57
CA ALA A 709 -12.20 -11.52 -21.26
C ALA A 709 -11.52 -12.88 -21.11
N ASN A 710 -12.18 -13.80 -20.38
CA ASN A 710 -11.75 -15.20 -20.21
C ASN A 710 -10.36 -15.39 -19.58
N GLY A 711 -9.95 -14.55 -18.61
CA GLY A 711 -8.68 -14.69 -17.89
C GLY A 711 -7.43 -14.37 -18.73
N VAL A 712 -7.61 -13.88 -19.96
CA VAL A 712 -6.55 -13.27 -20.76
C VAL A 712 -6.82 -11.77 -20.76
N LYS A 713 -6.03 -11.01 -19.98
CA LYS A 713 -6.08 -9.55 -20.00
C LYS A 713 -5.91 -9.08 -21.45
N SER A 714 -6.96 -8.58 -22.08
CA SER A 714 -6.81 -7.94 -23.37
C SER A 714 -6.03 -6.65 -23.15
N TYR A 715 -4.87 -6.53 -23.79
CA TYR A 715 -3.99 -5.36 -23.67
C TYR A 715 -4.73 -4.13 -24.19
N GLY A 716 -5.16 -3.24 -23.29
CA GLY A 716 -6.11 -2.17 -23.62
C GLY A 716 -5.61 -0.75 -23.38
N ALA A 717 -4.70 -0.54 -22.43
CA ALA A 717 -4.21 0.80 -22.10
C ALA A 717 -3.12 1.24 -23.09
N ARG A 718 -3.53 1.84 -24.20
CA ARG A 718 -2.66 2.11 -25.38
C ARG A 718 -1.41 2.94 -25.06
N ASP A 719 -1.53 3.93 -24.20
CA ASP A 719 -0.42 4.83 -23.85
C ASP A 719 0.40 4.36 -22.64
N LEU A 720 -0.20 3.56 -21.76
CA LEU A 720 0.42 3.09 -20.52
C LEU A 720 1.09 1.72 -20.67
N ASP A 721 0.58 0.86 -21.56
CA ASP A 721 1.11 -0.48 -21.77
C ASP A 721 2.13 -0.48 -22.92
N PRO A 722 3.44 -0.72 -22.66
CA PRO A 722 4.46 -0.77 -23.70
C PRO A 722 4.16 -1.77 -24.82
N ARG A 723 3.39 -2.84 -24.55
CA ARG A 723 3.03 -3.85 -25.55
C ARG A 723 2.08 -3.31 -26.63
N CYS A 724 1.19 -2.38 -26.28
CA CYS A 724 0.27 -1.75 -27.23
C CYS A 724 0.97 -0.76 -28.19
N ARG A 725 2.15 -0.28 -27.79
CA ARG A 725 2.94 0.73 -28.50
C ARG A 725 4.23 0.19 -29.10
N SER A 726 4.52 -1.09 -28.92
CA SER A 726 5.70 -1.77 -29.48
C SER A 726 5.33 -2.63 -30.67
N SER A 727 6.16 -2.61 -31.70
CA SER A 727 6.10 -3.55 -32.83
C SER A 727 7.42 -4.31 -32.90
N PHE A 728 7.36 -5.63 -32.72
CA PHE A 728 8.53 -6.50 -32.84
C PHE A 728 8.72 -6.92 -34.29
N TYR A 729 9.98 -7.04 -34.71
CA TYR A 729 10.36 -7.54 -36.03
C TYR A 729 11.73 -8.22 -35.95
N ALA A 730 12.04 -9.02 -36.94
CA ALA A 730 13.36 -9.65 -37.05
C ALA A 730 14.10 -9.18 -38.30
N ILE A 731 15.43 -9.21 -38.23
CA ILE A 731 16.32 -8.98 -39.36
C ILE A 731 17.19 -10.22 -39.55
N VAL A 732 17.26 -10.70 -40.79
CA VAL A 732 18.19 -11.75 -41.21
C VAL A 732 19.26 -11.10 -42.09
N HIS A 733 20.51 -11.15 -41.62
CA HIS A 733 21.66 -10.67 -42.37
C HIS A 733 22.24 -11.81 -43.22
N HIS A 734 22.47 -11.57 -44.51
CA HIS A 734 23.08 -12.55 -45.43
C HIS A 734 24.46 -12.05 -45.89
N GLU A 735 25.46 -12.92 -45.97
CA GLU A 735 26.82 -12.53 -46.40
C GLU A 735 26.85 -11.98 -47.85
N ASP A 736 25.98 -12.50 -48.73
CA ASP A 736 25.96 -12.18 -50.16
C ASP A 736 24.70 -11.43 -50.63
N GLY A 737 24.01 -10.69 -49.76
CA GLY A 737 22.77 -10.01 -50.15
C GLY A 737 22.21 -9.00 -49.15
N PRO A 738 21.13 -8.28 -49.51
CA PRO A 738 20.52 -7.29 -48.62
C PRO A 738 19.82 -7.95 -47.43
N ASP A 739 19.81 -7.23 -46.30
CA ASP A 739 19.12 -7.64 -45.07
C ASP A 739 17.63 -7.89 -45.29
N GLU A 740 17.13 -9.02 -44.79
CA GLU A 740 15.72 -9.36 -44.87
C GLU A 740 15.01 -8.97 -43.56
N ARG A 741 14.05 -8.03 -43.64
CA ARG A 741 13.21 -7.62 -42.51
C ARG A 741 11.90 -8.41 -42.48
N ILE A 742 11.61 -9.08 -41.37
CA ILE A 742 10.41 -9.91 -41.15
C ILE A 742 9.53 -9.23 -40.09
N THR A 743 8.39 -8.66 -40.51
CA THR A 743 7.47 -7.88 -39.65
C THR A 743 6.10 -8.52 -39.43
N SER A 744 5.68 -9.48 -40.25
CA SER A 744 4.42 -10.21 -40.04
C SER A 744 4.43 -11.59 -40.71
N THR A 745 3.55 -12.45 -40.23
CA THR A 745 3.27 -13.79 -40.78
C THR A 745 2.52 -13.79 -42.12
N GLY A 746 2.10 -12.63 -42.62
CA GLY A 746 1.41 -12.51 -43.90
C GLY A 746 2.34 -12.13 -45.05
N GLY A 747 2.81 -13.10 -45.84
CA GLY A 747 3.23 -12.81 -47.22
C GLY A 747 4.52 -13.45 -47.76
N ARG A 748 5.24 -14.31 -47.03
CA ARG A 748 6.44 -15.02 -47.56
C ARG A 748 6.43 -16.52 -47.28
N SER A 749 7.18 -17.27 -48.11
CA SER A 749 7.29 -18.73 -48.16
C SER A 749 7.18 -19.37 -46.78
N GLY A 750 6.20 -20.27 -46.62
CA GLY A 750 5.79 -20.84 -45.32
C GLY A 750 6.93 -21.43 -44.47
N GLY A 751 8.06 -21.81 -45.07
CA GLY A 751 9.23 -22.34 -44.35
C GLY A 751 10.03 -21.31 -43.55
N ALA A 752 10.29 -20.11 -44.09
CA ALA A 752 11.13 -19.11 -43.42
C ALA A 752 10.42 -18.46 -42.22
N LEU A 753 9.10 -18.31 -42.33
CA LEU A 753 8.25 -17.72 -41.32
C LEU A 753 8.03 -18.63 -40.11
N GLN A 754 7.96 -19.95 -40.35
CA GLN A 754 7.86 -20.96 -39.31
C GLN A 754 9.20 -21.20 -38.60
N GLU A 755 10.33 -20.97 -39.29
CA GLU A 755 11.68 -21.04 -38.70
C GLU A 755 11.87 -19.89 -37.71
N LEU A 756 11.45 -18.68 -38.08
CA LEU A 756 11.42 -17.52 -37.20
C LEU A 756 10.62 -17.80 -35.91
N THR A 757 9.46 -18.46 -36.05
CA THR A 757 8.56 -18.72 -34.91
C THR A 757 9.20 -19.65 -33.89
N SER A 758 9.89 -20.71 -34.33
CA SER A 758 10.58 -21.65 -33.44
C SER A 758 11.80 -21.03 -32.75
N PHE A 759 12.55 -20.19 -33.46
CA PHE A 759 13.70 -19.45 -32.90
C PHE A 759 13.25 -18.40 -31.88
N VAL A 760 12.23 -17.61 -32.21
CA VAL A 760 11.64 -16.61 -31.29
C VAL A 760 11.05 -17.30 -30.07
N TYR A 761 10.40 -18.45 -30.24
CA TYR A 761 9.85 -19.23 -29.14
C TYR A 761 10.95 -19.81 -28.24
N GLY A 762 12.00 -20.40 -28.82
CA GLY A 762 13.16 -20.89 -28.06
C GLY A 762 13.86 -19.77 -27.29
N ALA A 763 14.13 -18.64 -27.94
CA ALA A 763 14.71 -17.46 -27.32
C ALA A 763 13.84 -16.88 -26.19
N ALA A 764 12.52 -16.80 -26.40
CA ALA A 764 11.57 -16.35 -25.38
C ALA A 764 11.52 -17.32 -24.20
N LEU A 765 11.59 -18.63 -24.43
CA LEU A 765 11.62 -19.64 -23.39
C LEU A 765 12.91 -19.55 -22.53
N ILE A 766 14.08 -19.31 -23.13
CA ILE A 766 15.32 -19.11 -22.36
C ILE A 766 15.18 -17.88 -21.49
N TYR A 767 14.64 -16.78 -22.05
CA TYR A 767 14.45 -15.55 -21.30
C TYR A 767 13.50 -15.74 -20.10
N LEU A 768 12.38 -16.44 -20.28
CA LEU A 768 11.40 -16.74 -19.22
C LEU A 768 11.91 -17.74 -18.17
N LEU A 769 12.69 -18.74 -18.59
CA LEU A 769 13.11 -19.87 -17.74
C LEU A 769 14.55 -19.72 -17.21
N GLY A 770 15.35 -18.79 -17.73
CA GLY A 770 16.77 -18.58 -17.41
C GLY A 770 17.06 -17.53 -16.33
N GLY A 771 16.04 -16.96 -15.68
CA GLY A 771 16.24 -16.07 -14.51
C GLY A 771 17.07 -14.80 -14.78
N GLY A 772 17.20 -14.39 -16.04
CA GLY A 772 17.78 -13.11 -16.44
C GLY A 772 19.31 -12.93 -16.32
N MET A 773 20.06 -13.88 -15.76
CA MET A 773 21.51 -13.71 -15.49
C MET A 773 22.40 -14.90 -15.89
N THR A 774 21.86 -16.05 -16.31
CA THR A 774 22.64 -17.23 -16.70
C THR A 774 22.36 -17.65 -18.15
N SER A 775 23.37 -18.15 -18.84
CA SER A 775 23.25 -18.72 -20.21
C SER A 775 22.59 -20.10 -20.22
N GLU A 776 22.19 -20.62 -19.05
CA GLU A 776 21.58 -21.95 -18.88
C GLU A 776 20.17 -21.78 -18.31
N PRO A 777 19.14 -22.42 -18.91
CA PRO A 777 17.78 -22.32 -18.43
C PRO A 777 17.57 -23.17 -17.17
N SER A 778 16.78 -22.66 -16.20
CA SER A 778 16.47 -23.38 -14.95
C SER A 778 15.63 -24.65 -15.20
N TYR A 779 14.93 -24.69 -16.34
CA TYR A 779 14.23 -25.84 -16.87
C TYR A 779 14.69 -26.07 -18.31
N THR A 780 15.30 -27.23 -18.56
CA THR A 780 15.98 -27.53 -19.83
C THR A 780 15.17 -28.44 -20.76
N THR A 781 14.22 -29.24 -20.27
CA THR A 781 13.55 -30.24 -21.12
C THR A 781 12.36 -29.68 -21.90
N LEU A 782 12.37 -29.83 -23.23
CA LEU A 782 11.30 -29.45 -24.16
C LEU A 782 10.73 -30.69 -24.85
N PHE A 783 9.45 -31.00 -24.63
CA PHE A 783 8.73 -32.05 -25.34
C PHE A 783 8.04 -31.47 -26.58
N LEU A 784 8.33 -32.05 -27.74
CA LEU A 784 7.75 -31.68 -29.03
C LEU A 784 6.97 -32.87 -29.57
N ASP A 785 5.65 -32.83 -29.40
CA ASP A 785 4.74 -33.86 -29.91
C ASP A 785 3.99 -33.32 -31.14
N GLU A 786 4.24 -33.92 -32.31
CA GLU A 786 3.64 -33.63 -33.63
C GLU A 786 3.69 -32.18 -34.17
N ALA A 787 3.99 -31.16 -33.36
CA ALA A 787 3.80 -29.74 -33.69
C ALA A 787 4.81 -29.20 -34.71
N LEU A 788 5.97 -29.85 -34.88
CA LEU A 788 7.02 -29.45 -35.84
C LEU A 788 7.10 -30.36 -37.07
N ILE A 789 6.30 -31.42 -37.12
CA ILE A 789 6.45 -32.53 -38.08
C ILE A 789 5.59 -32.36 -39.34
N LYS A 790 4.65 -31.40 -39.31
CA LYS A 790 3.89 -30.97 -40.49
C LYS A 790 4.69 -30.14 -41.49
N ALA A 791 5.96 -29.83 -41.19
CA ALA A 791 6.82 -29.00 -42.02
C ALA A 791 7.81 -29.83 -42.86
N ASP A 792 8.43 -29.17 -43.84
CA ASP A 792 9.45 -29.73 -44.76
C ASP A 792 10.62 -30.36 -43.99
N GLY A 793 11.24 -31.40 -44.53
CA GLY A 793 12.22 -32.19 -43.80
C GLY A 793 13.50 -31.48 -43.40
N ARG A 794 13.93 -30.60 -44.29
CA ARG A 794 15.06 -29.69 -44.04
C ARG A 794 14.75 -28.66 -42.94
N TYR A 795 13.47 -28.42 -42.61
CA TYR A 795 13.06 -27.49 -41.55
C TYR A 795 13.17 -28.13 -40.17
N THR A 796 12.67 -29.37 -40.02
CA THR A 796 12.71 -30.10 -38.74
C THR A 796 14.16 -30.26 -38.27
N GLN A 797 15.07 -30.59 -39.20
CA GLN A 797 16.49 -30.73 -38.90
C GLN A 797 17.12 -29.43 -38.38
N ARG A 798 16.83 -28.27 -38.99
CA ARG A 798 17.38 -26.97 -38.58
C ARG A 798 16.84 -26.52 -37.21
N ALA A 799 15.53 -26.62 -36.99
CA ALA A 799 14.93 -26.26 -35.71
C ALA A 799 15.43 -27.14 -34.54
N LEU A 800 15.60 -28.44 -34.78
CA LEU A 800 16.12 -29.39 -33.78
C LEU A 800 17.63 -29.27 -33.54
N THR A 801 18.39 -28.64 -34.44
CA THR A 801 19.82 -28.36 -34.23
C THR A 801 20.04 -27.16 -33.30
N VAL A 802 19.11 -26.20 -33.30
CA VAL A 802 19.27 -24.91 -32.62
C VAL A 802 18.86 -24.99 -31.14
N LEU A 803 17.73 -25.64 -30.85
CA LEU A 803 17.19 -25.73 -29.49
C LEU A 803 18.19 -26.37 -28.48
N PRO A 804 18.96 -27.43 -28.83
CA PRO A 804 20.01 -27.95 -27.96
C PRO A 804 21.19 -26.99 -27.75
N ARG A 805 21.55 -26.21 -28.78
CA ARG A 805 22.63 -25.19 -28.68
C ARG A 805 22.22 -24.01 -27.79
N LEU A 806 20.92 -23.79 -27.65
CA LEU A 806 20.29 -22.85 -26.73
C LEU A 806 20.13 -23.39 -25.29
N GLY A 807 20.68 -24.58 -24.99
CA GLY A 807 20.68 -25.17 -23.65
C GLY A 807 19.48 -26.05 -23.32
N PHE A 808 18.60 -26.34 -24.28
CA PHE A 808 17.45 -27.22 -24.06
C PHE A 808 17.72 -28.68 -24.40
N GLN A 809 17.29 -29.59 -23.52
CA GLN A 809 17.13 -31.00 -23.86
C GLN A 809 15.83 -31.19 -24.64
N VAL A 810 15.92 -31.50 -25.92
CA VAL A 810 14.74 -31.66 -26.77
C VAL A 810 14.35 -33.14 -26.88
N ILE A 811 13.07 -33.44 -26.62
CA ILE A 811 12.48 -34.78 -26.79
C ILE A 811 11.39 -34.67 -27.85
N VAL A 812 11.57 -35.36 -28.97
CA VAL A 812 10.64 -35.32 -30.10
C VAL A 812 9.96 -36.67 -30.26
N SER A 813 8.64 -36.63 -30.43
CA SER A 813 7.84 -37.78 -30.86
C SER A 813 7.48 -37.60 -32.34
N ALA A 814 7.82 -38.59 -33.19
CA ALA A 814 7.63 -38.51 -34.63
C ALA A 814 7.11 -39.81 -35.24
N PRO A 815 6.24 -39.74 -36.28
CA PRO A 815 5.85 -40.89 -37.08
C PRO A 815 7.00 -41.39 -37.95
N GLU A 816 6.96 -42.68 -38.32
CA GLU A 816 8.05 -43.39 -39.02
C GLU A 816 8.49 -42.67 -40.32
N SER A 817 7.55 -42.08 -41.05
CA SER A 817 7.79 -41.38 -42.32
C SER A 817 8.70 -40.15 -42.22
N LYS A 818 8.97 -39.66 -41.01
CA LYS A 818 9.79 -38.47 -40.72
C LYS A 818 11.06 -38.79 -39.94
N THR A 819 11.33 -40.07 -39.69
CA THR A 819 12.43 -40.54 -38.84
C THR A 819 13.81 -40.20 -39.43
N GLY A 820 13.98 -40.26 -40.76
CA GLY A 820 15.28 -40.01 -41.40
C GLY A 820 15.84 -38.61 -41.13
N GLU A 821 14.99 -37.59 -41.17
CA GLU A 821 15.38 -36.18 -40.97
C GLU A 821 15.72 -35.84 -39.51
N ILE A 822 15.14 -36.60 -38.57
CA ILE A 822 15.30 -36.40 -37.12
C ILE A 822 16.49 -37.21 -36.60
N LEU A 823 16.74 -38.41 -37.15
CA LEU A 823 17.83 -39.28 -36.76
C LEU A 823 19.21 -38.62 -36.94
N GLU A 824 19.41 -37.85 -38.01
CA GLU A 824 20.69 -37.18 -38.30
C GLU A 824 21.09 -36.15 -37.22
N VAL A 825 20.14 -35.58 -36.50
CA VAL A 825 20.37 -34.56 -35.46
C VAL A 825 20.11 -35.08 -34.04
N SER A 826 19.68 -36.34 -33.90
CA SER A 826 19.35 -36.94 -32.62
C SER A 826 20.57 -37.61 -32.00
N THR A 827 20.82 -37.36 -30.71
CA THR A 827 21.85 -38.10 -29.96
C THR A 827 21.41 -39.53 -29.63
N LYS A 828 20.10 -39.74 -29.46
CA LYS A 828 19.46 -41.03 -29.23
C LYS A 828 18.12 -41.07 -29.92
N ALA A 829 17.76 -42.23 -30.47
CA ALA A 829 16.46 -42.45 -31.08
C ALA A 829 15.88 -43.78 -30.64
N TYR A 830 14.59 -43.77 -30.32
CA TYR A 830 13.83 -44.94 -29.92
C TYR A 830 12.67 -45.15 -30.88
N VAL A 831 12.60 -46.33 -31.48
CA VAL A 831 11.52 -46.70 -32.40
C VAL A 831 10.57 -47.64 -31.67
N THR A 832 9.29 -47.30 -31.73
CA THR A 832 8.22 -48.14 -31.19
C THR A 832 7.78 -49.12 -32.27
N TYR A 833 8.08 -50.41 -32.09
CA TYR A 833 7.69 -51.47 -33.01
C TYR A 833 6.49 -52.24 -32.46
N LYS A 834 5.41 -52.31 -33.24
CA LYS A 834 4.26 -53.16 -32.96
C LYS A 834 4.34 -54.41 -33.83
N ASP A 835 4.45 -55.56 -33.19
CA ASP A 835 4.43 -56.85 -33.86
C ASP A 835 3.02 -57.11 -34.41
N PRO A 836 2.83 -57.23 -35.73
CA PRO A 836 1.52 -57.38 -36.34
C PRO A 836 0.87 -58.74 -36.04
N ASP A 837 1.67 -59.77 -35.72
CA ASP A 837 1.17 -61.13 -35.50
C ASP A 837 0.79 -61.36 -34.03
N THR A 838 1.53 -60.76 -33.09
CA THR A 838 1.28 -60.92 -31.65
C THR A 838 0.57 -59.73 -31.01
N GLY A 839 0.51 -58.59 -31.70
CA GLY A 839 -0.06 -57.33 -31.20
C GLY A 839 0.77 -56.63 -30.11
N LEU A 840 1.88 -57.23 -29.69
CA LEU A 840 2.77 -56.69 -28.65
C LEU A 840 3.57 -55.51 -29.18
N THR A 841 3.73 -54.49 -28.33
CA THR A 841 4.51 -53.29 -28.65
C THR A 841 5.82 -53.33 -27.88
N SER A 842 6.94 -53.09 -28.57
CA SER A 842 8.28 -53.03 -27.99
C SER A 842 8.98 -51.74 -28.39
N LEU A 843 9.76 -51.17 -27.47
CA LEU A 843 10.61 -50.02 -27.75
C LEU A 843 12.03 -50.53 -28.05
N ARG A 844 12.63 -50.10 -29.16
CA ARG A 844 14.00 -50.46 -29.53
C ARG A 844 14.81 -49.20 -29.78
N GLU A 845 16.03 -49.16 -29.26
CA GLU A 845 16.98 -48.08 -29.58
C GLU A 845 17.48 -48.27 -31.02
N ALA A 846 17.41 -47.21 -31.84
CA ALA A 846 17.90 -47.23 -33.21
C ALA A 846 19.42 -47.00 -33.23
N VAL A 847 20.15 -47.79 -34.02
CA VAL A 847 21.61 -47.68 -34.15
C VAL A 847 21.96 -46.64 -35.23
N LEU A 848 22.49 -45.49 -34.82
CA LEU A 848 22.99 -44.44 -35.70
C LEU A 848 24.43 -44.80 -36.11
N ARG A 849 24.68 -45.22 -37.35
CA ARG A 849 26.06 -45.40 -37.85
C ARG A 849 26.62 -44.04 -38.28
N PRO A 850 27.81 -43.61 -37.82
CA PRO A 850 28.51 -42.49 -38.43
C PRO A 850 29.03 -42.92 -39.81
N GLU A 851 28.86 -42.08 -40.84
CA GLU A 851 29.47 -42.30 -42.14
C GLU A 851 31.00 -42.13 -42.04
N GLU A 852 31.74 -43.24 -41.99
CA GLU A 852 33.15 -43.27 -42.38
C GLU A 852 33.27 -43.80 -43.81
N GLY A 853 33.81 -42.94 -44.68
CA GLY A 853 34.46 -43.18 -45.97
C GLY A 853 34.17 -44.50 -46.70
N ALA A 854 33.44 -44.39 -47.81
CA ALA A 854 33.33 -45.44 -48.81
C ALA A 854 34.71 -45.84 -49.38
N GLN A 855 35.21 -46.99 -48.97
CA GLN A 855 36.10 -47.82 -49.78
C GLN A 855 35.47 -49.20 -49.95
N ALA A 856 35.03 -49.47 -51.18
CA ALA A 856 34.61 -50.80 -51.61
C ALA A 856 35.79 -51.78 -51.52
N PRO A 857 35.50 -53.05 -51.19
CA PRO A 857 35.77 -54.04 -52.23
C PRO A 857 34.66 -55.09 -52.41
N ALA A 858 34.68 -55.57 -53.64
CA ALA A 858 34.00 -56.68 -54.29
C ALA A 858 33.58 -57.91 -53.45
N GLY A 859 32.45 -58.49 -53.88
CA GLY A 859 32.35 -59.94 -54.08
C GLY A 859 31.50 -60.69 -53.06
N ALA A 860 30.22 -60.86 -53.38
CA ALA A 860 29.43 -61.96 -52.85
C ALA A 860 29.74 -63.22 -53.66
N ALA A 861 30.24 -64.27 -53.01
CA ALA A 861 30.02 -65.65 -53.42
C ALA A 861 30.35 -66.62 -52.28
N ASP A 862 29.37 -67.48 -52.01
CA ASP A 862 29.46 -68.85 -51.54
C ASP A 862 29.56 -69.23 -50.05
N ALA A 863 28.66 -70.19 -49.76
CA ALA A 863 28.76 -71.37 -48.90
C ALA A 863 28.94 -71.14 -47.40
N ALA A 864 27.93 -71.42 -46.57
CA ALA A 864 27.49 -72.77 -46.14
C ALA A 864 28.47 -73.42 -45.16
N GLU A 865 27.87 -74.15 -44.20
CA GLU A 865 28.51 -74.90 -43.11
C GLU A 865 29.10 -74.05 -41.97
N ASP A 866 29.20 -74.51 -40.73
CA ASP A 866 28.49 -75.48 -39.90
C ASP A 866 29.05 -75.20 -38.49
N ARG A 867 28.25 -75.49 -37.47
CA ARG A 867 28.65 -75.91 -36.11
C ARG A 867 29.60 -75.11 -35.19
N ASP A 868 29.13 -75.10 -33.94
CA ASP A 868 29.87 -75.24 -32.68
C ASP A 868 30.74 -74.07 -32.17
N ARG A 869 30.19 -73.40 -31.14
CA ARG A 869 30.62 -73.41 -29.72
C ARG A 869 32.12 -73.49 -29.38
N PRO A 870 32.56 -72.88 -28.25
CA PRO A 870 31.86 -72.80 -26.96
C PRO A 870 31.36 -71.41 -26.56
#